data_AF-A0A9Y2I6Z6-F1
#
_entry.id   AF-A0A9Y2I6Z6-F1
#
_cell.length_a   1.000
_cell.length_b   1.000
_cell.length_c   1.000
_cell.angle_alpha   90.00
_cell.angle_beta   90.00
_cell.angle_gamma   90.00
#
_symmetry.space_group_name_H-M   'P 1'
#
loop_
_entity.id
_entity.type
_entity.pdbx_description
1 polymer ?
#
loop_
_entity_poly.entity_id
_entity_poly.type
_entity_poly.pdbx_seq_one_letter_code
_entity_poly.pdbx_strand_id
1 'polypeptide(L)'
;MTVVTDLADELVDEMFGFEPLSAAILGIKPDAPGLGDPSAAAEAVYRERLAGLLARARAIEAGELDATDRVTREVVINSIEGKLDLIDSHFGEFTVTDLFVGPAAGLLSALPMVPVLPGEKASVHLDRLAEIPAFLRAVALRHREGIEAGMVPVERLVKGAIAHVDRYLAEPAGDPLLRQPAPDEAFANRREELLRDVVRPAFKEYRDFLEAEVLAHGRPDDRAGVSWLPGGDEIYARLARMHTTTDRSPQELHDTGLEVIAGQVEQYQALGERVFGTRDLQEIFERLRTDPKLRWTSAEELLDTARSAITRAAGESPKWFGTIPAQPWTVEAVPEDSAPGAPPAYFMPPAVDGSRPGTYFANTYEATERFRHTAEATAFHEAIPGHHFQLSTALELTDLPLLRRLGDFNAYVEGWGLYTERLADEMGLYSDDVSLLGMLTLESMRAGRLVVDTGLHALGWTRQQAVDYLVGNTPMGRLEIEAEVDRYIGYPGQALAYLVGRLEIQRIRAAAETRLGSEFDVRAFHDVVLSGGALPLSVLDTVVAEWVAGHGDTVAGLAEDLLELEFEREPIERTLYGLPGDDGVLPDPSLAATASFRARFADFADRAEAIDRAGLSATDAVTRDVIIARARGVVDSLDSRLSGFAVSDGFSSPALQLITNLSALVPEDEKKAQGYLRRLAGVGDYLDAVIEAQRATVADGFAPPDFLVRVGIGYVERYLAAEDTDPLRVTPAVEVAGFAEERDRLLAEVVRPAYARYRTFLADEVAPVAKPESEPGIGHLPGGQEKYQGLIRAETTTDRTAQELHDTGLRIAEKLAGEYRELGGRVFGTEDLAEIFEHLRSDPELRWRDGEELLAGARAAITRAEAVAPQWFSRVPAAKCVVAPVPEADAASGTIAYYLPASLDGSRPGTYYANTHEASSRPRFTSEGIAFHEAVPGHHFQLSFAQELTDLPLLRRLVPFNAYIEGWGLYSERLAEEMGLYSDDVTRLGMLTQDSMRAARLVVDTGLHALGWTRQQAVDYAVANTPMARIEIEAEIDRYVANPGQALGYMVGRLEIERVRAAAEEALGADFDIREFHDVVLGNGNLPLSALDTLVTEWIAARQAGVAR
;
A
#
# COMPACT_ATOMS: atom_id res chain seq x y z
N MET A 1 -1.97 -8.16 40.72
CA MET A 1 -2.48 -9.10 39.71
C MET A 1 -3.87 -8.64 39.35
N THR A 2 -4.11 -8.47 38.05
CA THR A 2 -5.36 -8.03 37.46
C THR A 2 -6.20 -9.25 37.10
N VAL A 3 -7.50 -9.07 36.82
CA VAL A 3 -8.36 -10.19 36.44
C VAL A 3 -7.88 -10.88 35.14
N VAL A 4 -7.19 -10.12 34.28
CA VAL A 4 -6.59 -10.63 33.04
C VAL A 4 -5.32 -11.41 33.33
N THR A 5 -4.46 -10.92 34.22
CA THR A 5 -3.27 -11.67 34.67
C THR A 5 -3.67 -13.01 35.27
N ASP A 6 -4.69 -13.04 36.13
CA ASP A 6 -5.19 -14.27 36.75
C ASP A 6 -5.71 -15.27 35.69
N LEU A 7 -6.37 -14.79 34.63
CA LEU A 7 -6.80 -15.64 33.51
C LEU A 7 -5.63 -16.17 32.68
N ALA A 8 -4.59 -15.36 32.47
CA ALA A 8 -3.40 -15.79 31.76
C ALA A 8 -2.66 -16.89 32.53
N ASP A 9 -2.53 -16.74 33.85
CA ASP A 9 -1.93 -17.75 34.72
C ASP A 9 -2.78 -19.03 34.78
N GLU A 10 -4.11 -18.91 34.86
CA GLU A 10 -5.04 -20.05 34.80
C GLU A 10 -4.92 -20.81 33.47
N LEU A 11 -4.80 -20.10 32.34
CA LEU A 11 -4.57 -20.72 31.03
C LEU A 11 -3.24 -21.48 30.99
N VAL A 12 -2.15 -20.89 31.49
CA VAL A 12 -0.84 -21.55 31.54
C VAL A 12 -0.89 -22.81 32.41
N ASP A 13 -1.60 -22.77 33.53
CA ASP A 13 -1.79 -23.93 34.39
C ASP A 13 -2.59 -25.04 33.70
N GLU A 14 -3.66 -24.70 32.97
CA GLU A 14 -4.42 -25.67 32.17
C GLU A 14 -3.57 -26.26 31.03
N MET A 15 -2.78 -25.44 30.35
CA MET A 15 -1.85 -25.89 29.30
C MET A 15 -0.83 -26.89 29.86
N PHE A 16 -0.18 -26.56 30.97
CA PHE A 16 0.80 -27.45 31.60
C PHE A 16 0.17 -28.68 32.25
N GLY A 17 -1.10 -28.60 32.64
CA GLY A 17 -1.86 -29.76 33.12
C GLY A 17 -2.16 -30.75 32.00
N PHE A 18 -2.51 -30.26 30.80
CA PHE A 18 -2.78 -31.09 29.64
C PHE A 18 -1.49 -31.63 28.99
N GLU A 19 -0.44 -30.80 28.91
CA GLU A 19 0.86 -31.12 28.32
C GLU A 19 2.00 -30.99 29.36
N PRO A 20 2.13 -31.95 30.31
CA PRO A 20 3.10 -31.86 31.40
C PRO A 20 4.56 -31.91 30.93
N LEU A 21 4.83 -32.52 29.77
CA LEU A 21 6.17 -32.55 29.18
C LEU A 21 6.64 -31.17 28.73
N SER A 22 5.76 -30.35 28.13
CA SER A 22 6.10 -29.00 27.68
C SER A 22 6.58 -28.13 28.83
N ALA A 23 5.89 -28.19 29.98
CA ALA A 23 6.28 -27.48 31.20
C ALA A 23 7.64 -27.95 31.75
N ALA A 24 7.95 -29.24 31.60
CA ALA A 24 9.19 -29.83 32.08
C ALA A 24 10.39 -29.50 31.19
N ILE A 25 10.19 -29.47 29.86
CA ILE A 25 11.21 -29.05 28.88
C ILE A 25 11.60 -27.59 29.08
N LEU A 26 10.61 -26.73 29.32
CA LEU A 26 10.84 -25.30 29.60
C LEU A 26 11.46 -25.05 30.98
N GLY A 27 11.59 -26.08 31.83
CA GLY A 27 12.16 -25.96 33.18
C GLY A 27 11.25 -25.25 34.19
N ILE A 28 9.98 -25.01 33.86
CA ILE A 28 9.02 -24.29 34.72
C ILE A 28 8.43 -25.21 35.77
N LYS A 29 8.00 -26.42 35.35
CA LYS A 29 7.52 -27.50 36.23
C LYS A 29 8.27 -28.79 35.90
N PRO A 30 9.58 -28.88 36.14
CA PRO A 30 10.40 -30.02 35.71
C PRO A 30 10.01 -31.34 36.38
N ASP A 31 9.34 -31.29 37.53
CA ASP A 31 8.80 -32.42 38.28
C ASP A 31 7.32 -32.72 37.99
N ALA A 32 6.70 -32.08 36.99
CA ALA A 32 5.34 -32.41 36.56
C ALA A 32 5.23 -33.90 36.17
N PRO A 33 4.37 -34.70 36.82
CA PRO A 33 4.33 -36.14 36.60
C PRO A 33 3.71 -36.49 35.23
N GLY A 34 4.16 -37.62 34.69
CA GLY A 34 3.56 -38.28 33.54
C GLY A 34 3.83 -37.65 32.16
N LEU A 35 3.18 -38.23 31.15
CA LEU A 35 3.32 -37.89 29.72
C LEU A 35 2.16 -37.06 29.15
N GLY A 36 1.06 -36.90 29.90
CA GLY A 36 -0.23 -36.41 29.39
C GLY A 36 -1.14 -37.55 28.91
N ASP A 37 -2.43 -37.26 28.74
CA ASP A 37 -3.43 -38.22 28.26
C ASP A 37 -3.88 -37.83 26.83
N PRO A 38 -3.45 -38.56 25.78
CA PRO A 38 -3.77 -38.23 24.39
C PRO A 38 -5.16 -38.71 23.96
N SER A 39 -5.97 -39.27 24.87
CA SER A 39 -7.30 -39.79 24.53
C SER A 39 -8.28 -38.67 24.16
N ALA A 40 -9.24 -38.99 23.28
CA ALA A 40 -10.31 -38.07 22.88
C ALA A 40 -11.14 -37.58 24.09
N ALA A 41 -11.28 -38.41 25.13
CA ALA A 41 -12.01 -38.03 26.34
C ALA A 41 -11.28 -36.95 27.16
N ALA A 42 -9.96 -37.06 27.32
CA ALA A 42 -9.16 -36.05 28.01
C ALA A 42 -9.14 -34.73 27.23
N GLU A 43 -9.00 -34.81 25.90
CA GLU A 43 -9.06 -33.63 25.03
C GLU A 43 -10.42 -32.93 25.06
N ALA A 44 -11.53 -33.67 25.08
CA ALA A 44 -12.86 -33.09 25.20
C ALA A 44 -13.04 -32.30 26.51
N VAL A 45 -12.52 -32.81 27.63
CA VAL A 45 -12.53 -32.10 28.92
C VAL A 45 -11.67 -30.83 28.84
N TYR A 46 -10.48 -30.91 28.23
CA TYR A 46 -9.61 -29.76 28.06
C TYR A 46 -10.26 -28.69 27.16
N ARG A 47 -10.88 -29.09 26.05
CA ARG A 47 -11.65 -28.22 25.16
C ARG A 47 -12.77 -27.48 25.89
N GLU A 48 -13.52 -28.16 26.76
CA GLU A 48 -14.58 -27.53 27.57
C GLU A 48 -14.01 -26.47 28.53
N ARG A 49 -12.87 -26.74 29.17
CA ARG A 49 -12.20 -25.77 30.04
C ARG A 49 -11.72 -24.55 29.26
N LEU A 50 -11.08 -24.77 28.10
CA LEU A 50 -10.66 -23.71 27.19
C LEU A 50 -11.84 -22.84 26.75
N ALA A 51 -12.97 -23.45 26.35
CA ALA A 51 -14.18 -22.71 25.99
C ALA A 51 -14.73 -21.86 27.14
N GLY A 52 -14.66 -22.37 28.37
CA GLY A 52 -15.01 -21.61 29.59
C GLY A 52 -14.10 -20.41 29.83
N LEU A 53 -12.78 -20.58 29.68
CA LEU A 53 -11.80 -19.50 29.79
C LEU A 53 -11.99 -18.45 28.69
N LEU A 54 -12.26 -18.87 27.45
CA LEU A 54 -12.52 -17.97 26.33
C LEU A 54 -13.76 -17.11 26.57
N ALA A 55 -14.85 -17.72 27.06
CA ALA A 55 -16.07 -17.00 27.40
C ALA A 55 -15.82 -15.95 28.51
N ARG A 56 -15.01 -16.29 29.52
CA ARG A 56 -14.60 -15.34 30.58
C ARG A 56 -13.73 -14.22 30.04
N ALA A 57 -12.74 -14.52 29.20
CA ALA A 57 -11.85 -13.52 28.62
C ALA A 57 -12.63 -12.53 27.73
N ARG A 58 -13.53 -13.03 26.87
CA ARG A 58 -14.39 -12.20 26.01
C ARG A 58 -15.38 -11.34 26.78
N ALA A 59 -15.83 -11.78 27.95
CA ALA A 59 -16.73 -11.02 28.82
C ALA A 59 -16.06 -9.82 29.54
N ILE A 60 -14.72 -9.74 29.51
CA ILE A 60 -14.00 -8.57 30.03
C ILE A 60 -14.07 -7.46 28.99
N GLU A 61 -14.61 -6.30 29.39
CA GLU A 61 -14.71 -5.11 28.54
C GLU A 61 -13.33 -4.45 28.35
N ALA A 62 -12.87 -4.35 27.10
CA ALA A 62 -11.53 -3.86 26.78
C ALA A 62 -11.31 -2.38 27.16
N GLY A 63 -12.38 -1.57 27.16
CA GLY A 63 -12.31 -0.13 27.44
C GLY A 63 -11.99 0.24 28.89
N GLU A 64 -12.08 -0.71 29.83
CA GLU A 64 -11.75 -0.50 31.25
C GLU A 64 -10.33 -0.98 31.61
N LEU A 65 -9.62 -1.59 30.68
CA LEU A 65 -8.28 -2.14 30.87
C LEU A 65 -7.19 -1.13 30.47
N ASP A 66 -6.07 -1.15 31.20
CA ASP A 66 -4.85 -0.49 30.74
C ASP A 66 -4.27 -1.17 29.49
N ALA A 67 -3.30 -0.53 28.85
CA ALA A 67 -2.75 -1.03 27.58
C ALA A 67 -2.13 -2.44 27.71
N THR A 68 -1.43 -2.71 28.81
CA THR A 68 -0.80 -4.02 29.05
C THR A 68 -1.84 -5.11 29.25
N ASP A 69 -2.90 -4.85 30.03
CA ASP A 69 -3.99 -5.80 30.25
C ASP A 69 -4.81 -6.03 28.97
N ARG A 70 -5.07 -4.99 28.15
CA ARG A 70 -5.75 -5.17 26.84
C ARG A 70 -4.98 -6.14 25.97
N VAL A 71 -3.67 -5.90 25.83
CA VAL A 71 -2.77 -6.70 25.00
C VAL A 71 -2.62 -8.12 25.55
N THR A 72 -2.63 -8.29 26.88
CA THR A 72 -2.64 -9.63 27.53
C THR A 72 -3.95 -10.37 27.29
N ARG A 73 -5.10 -9.69 27.37
CA ARG A 73 -6.42 -10.27 27.09
C ARG A 73 -6.48 -10.82 25.67
N GLU A 74 -6.02 -10.06 24.68
CA GLU A 74 -6.01 -10.53 23.28
C GLU A 74 -5.09 -11.73 23.06
N VAL A 75 -3.94 -11.79 23.76
CA VAL A 75 -3.09 -12.99 23.73
C VAL A 75 -3.79 -14.18 24.36
N VAL A 76 -4.48 -14.03 25.49
CA VAL A 76 -5.28 -15.11 26.10
C VAL A 76 -6.33 -15.63 25.11
N ILE A 77 -7.08 -14.72 24.47
CA ILE A 77 -8.12 -15.08 23.49
C ILE A 77 -7.51 -15.86 22.32
N ASN A 78 -6.49 -15.32 21.67
CA ASN A 78 -5.86 -15.94 20.50
C ASN A 78 -5.17 -17.27 20.84
N SER A 79 -4.51 -17.36 22.01
CA SER A 79 -3.91 -18.62 22.47
C SER A 79 -4.96 -19.71 22.70
N ILE A 80 -6.12 -19.36 23.24
CA ILE A 80 -7.22 -20.32 23.43
C ILE A 80 -7.83 -20.71 22.09
N GLU A 81 -8.11 -19.74 21.20
CA GLU A 81 -8.68 -19.99 19.88
C GLU A 81 -7.78 -20.89 19.03
N GLY A 82 -6.47 -20.64 19.00
CA GLY A 82 -5.53 -21.52 18.29
C GLY A 82 -5.53 -22.96 18.82
N LYS A 83 -5.68 -23.14 20.14
CA LYS A 83 -5.79 -24.48 20.74
C LYS A 83 -7.12 -25.16 20.42
N LEU A 84 -8.22 -24.40 20.44
CA LEU A 84 -9.51 -24.91 20.00
C LEU A 84 -9.49 -25.28 18.53
N ASP A 85 -8.81 -24.50 17.69
CA ASP A 85 -8.65 -24.80 16.26
C ASP A 85 -7.85 -26.08 16.01
N LEU A 86 -6.78 -26.33 16.77
CA LEU A 86 -6.03 -27.60 16.70
C LEU A 86 -6.87 -28.81 17.15
N ILE A 87 -7.68 -28.65 18.19
CA ILE A 87 -8.59 -29.71 18.68
C ILE A 87 -9.68 -29.98 17.64
N ASP A 88 -10.35 -28.92 17.18
CA ASP A 88 -11.47 -29.01 16.23
C ASP A 88 -11.03 -29.40 14.82
N SER A 89 -9.72 -29.33 14.51
CA SER A 89 -9.16 -29.87 13.27
C SER A 89 -8.94 -31.38 13.33
N HIS A 90 -9.16 -32.04 14.47
CA HIS A 90 -8.94 -33.48 14.66
C HIS A 90 -7.52 -33.94 14.32
N PHE A 91 -6.53 -33.09 14.61
CA PHE A 91 -5.15 -33.31 14.19
C PHE A 91 -4.56 -34.61 14.77
N GLY A 92 -4.92 -34.95 16.02
CA GLY A 92 -4.42 -36.15 16.70
C GLY A 92 -4.91 -37.47 16.11
N GLU A 93 -6.03 -37.47 15.38
CA GLU A 93 -6.67 -38.66 14.83
C GLU A 93 -5.92 -39.17 13.60
N PHE A 94 -5.44 -38.27 12.74
CA PHE A 94 -4.82 -38.62 11.46
C PHE A 94 -3.29 -38.38 11.38
N THR A 95 -2.68 -37.79 12.41
CA THR A 95 -1.23 -37.50 12.38
C THR A 95 -0.39 -38.72 12.72
N VAL A 96 0.09 -39.40 11.68
CA VAL A 96 1.05 -40.52 11.77
C VAL A 96 2.25 -40.22 10.88
N THR A 97 3.37 -39.86 11.49
CA THR A 97 4.59 -39.41 10.80
C THR A 97 5.83 -39.69 11.66
N ASP A 98 7.02 -39.63 11.06
CA ASP A 98 8.32 -39.69 11.73
C ASP A 98 8.86 -38.33 12.17
N LEU A 99 8.09 -37.26 11.95
CA LEU A 99 8.34 -35.91 12.47
C LEU A 99 8.00 -35.81 13.95
N PHE A 100 8.53 -34.80 14.64
CA PHE A 100 8.30 -34.58 16.09
C PHE A 100 6.82 -34.37 16.48
N VAL A 101 5.96 -34.00 15.54
CA VAL A 101 4.50 -33.89 15.74
C VAL A 101 3.81 -35.26 15.76
N GLY A 102 4.47 -36.31 15.28
CA GLY A 102 4.00 -37.68 15.36
C GLY A 102 4.21 -38.25 16.77
N PRO A 103 3.27 -39.01 17.35
CA PRO A 103 3.33 -39.40 18.77
C PRO A 103 4.59 -40.16 19.20
N ALA A 104 5.03 -41.13 18.39
CA ALA A 104 6.21 -41.94 18.69
C ALA A 104 7.52 -41.15 18.53
N ALA A 105 7.66 -40.43 17.43
CA ALA A 105 8.82 -39.57 17.17
C ALA A 105 8.88 -38.41 18.18
N GLY A 106 7.74 -37.80 18.50
CA GLY A 106 7.59 -36.76 19.51
C GLY A 106 8.07 -37.20 20.89
N LEU A 107 7.72 -38.40 21.37
CA LEU A 107 8.27 -38.93 22.62
C LEU A 107 9.81 -39.07 22.58
N LEU A 108 10.33 -39.60 21.47
CA LEU A 108 11.78 -39.79 21.29
C LEU A 108 12.55 -38.49 21.10
N SER A 109 11.88 -37.40 20.71
CA SER A 109 12.47 -36.05 20.63
C SER A 109 12.33 -35.28 21.95
N ALA A 110 11.17 -35.33 22.59
CA ALA A 110 10.82 -34.53 23.76
C ALA A 110 11.46 -35.05 25.06
N LEU A 111 11.39 -36.36 25.32
CA LEU A 111 11.90 -36.94 26.56
C LEU A 111 13.41 -36.72 26.78
N PRO A 112 14.29 -36.83 25.76
CA PRO A 112 15.71 -36.48 25.90
C PRO A 112 15.99 -35.04 26.33
N MET A 113 15.06 -34.10 26.08
CA MET A 113 15.19 -32.69 26.45
C MET A 113 14.83 -32.45 27.92
N VAL A 114 14.13 -33.38 28.57
CA VAL A 114 13.74 -33.23 29.98
C VAL A 114 14.89 -33.65 30.90
N PRO A 115 15.36 -32.77 31.81
CA PRO A 115 16.46 -33.10 32.70
C PRO A 115 16.08 -34.17 33.73
N VAL A 116 17.04 -35.00 34.13
CA VAL A 116 16.90 -35.88 35.30
C VAL A 116 17.16 -35.06 36.56
N LEU A 117 16.13 -34.88 37.40
CA LEU A 117 16.22 -34.10 38.63
C LEU A 117 17.08 -34.80 39.70
N PRO A 118 17.78 -34.06 40.56
CA PRO A 118 18.59 -34.66 41.62
C PRO A 118 17.75 -35.21 42.78
N GLY A 119 18.33 -36.15 43.54
CA GLY A 119 17.72 -36.69 44.77
C GLY A 119 16.47 -37.52 44.52
N GLU A 120 15.49 -37.46 45.43
CA GLU A 120 14.25 -38.27 45.36
C GLU A 120 13.41 -37.98 44.10
N LYS A 121 13.57 -36.79 43.49
CA LYS A 121 12.84 -36.38 42.28
C LYS A 121 13.37 -37.02 40.98
N ALA A 122 14.51 -37.71 41.02
CA ALA A 122 15.00 -38.47 39.87
C ALA A 122 13.97 -39.50 39.39
N SER A 123 13.22 -40.10 40.32
CA SER A 123 12.18 -41.09 40.07
C SER A 123 11.13 -40.67 39.04
N VAL A 124 10.78 -39.37 38.97
CA VAL A 124 9.80 -38.83 38.01
C VAL A 124 10.19 -39.15 36.56
N HIS A 125 11.48 -39.15 36.23
CA HIS A 125 11.94 -39.50 34.89
C HIS A 125 11.71 -40.99 34.59
N LEU A 126 11.94 -41.88 35.57
CA LEU A 126 11.66 -43.31 35.43
C LEU A 126 10.16 -43.59 35.32
N ASP A 127 9.34 -42.84 36.05
CA ASP A 127 7.88 -42.95 36.00
C ASP A 127 7.35 -42.58 34.61
N ARG A 128 7.84 -41.49 34.00
CA ARG A 128 7.52 -41.12 32.61
C ARG A 128 7.88 -42.24 31.62
N LEU A 129 9.05 -42.88 31.77
CA LEU A 129 9.41 -44.02 30.93
C LEU A 129 8.47 -45.21 31.13
N ALA A 130 8.04 -45.46 32.37
CA ALA A 130 7.11 -46.53 32.69
C ALA A 130 5.69 -46.30 32.15
N GLU A 131 5.31 -45.05 31.87
CA GLU A 131 4.00 -44.65 31.32
C GLU A 131 3.89 -44.75 29.78
N ILE A 132 5.02 -44.81 29.06
CA ILE A 132 5.05 -44.89 27.58
C ILE A 132 4.09 -45.95 27.00
N PRO A 133 3.98 -47.19 27.56
CA PRO A 133 3.04 -48.17 27.04
C PRO A 133 1.57 -47.74 27.13
N ALA A 134 1.18 -47.05 28.19
CA ALA A 134 -0.20 -46.56 28.35
C ALA A 134 -0.47 -45.43 27.35
N PHE A 135 0.48 -44.50 27.20
CA PHE A 135 0.40 -43.40 26.25
C PHE A 135 0.25 -43.91 24.81
N LEU A 136 1.14 -44.79 24.35
CA LEU A 136 1.10 -45.30 22.97
C LEU A 136 -0.15 -46.14 22.67
N ARG A 137 -0.71 -46.85 23.67
CA ARG A 137 -1.99 -47.55 23.51
C ARG A 137 -3.17 -46.59 23.41
N ALA A 138 -3.17 -45.49 24.15
CA ALA A 138 -4.19 -44.45 24.03
C ALA A 138 -4.14 -43.77 22.65
N VAL A 139 -2.93 -43.49 22.14
CA VAL A 139 -2.72 -43.01 20.76
C VAL A 139 -3.23 -44.02 19.73
N ALA A 140 -2.90 -45.31 19.88
CA ALA A 140 -3.39 -46.35 18.97
C ALA A 140 -4.93 -46.44 18.96
N LEU A 141 -5.58 -46.29 20.11
CA LEU A 141 -7.03 -46.20 20.19
C LEU A 141 -7.55 -44.98 19.43
N ARG A 142 -6.95 -43.80 19.63
CA ARG A 142 -7.34 -42.57 18.94
C ARG A 142 -7.22 -42.69 17.41
N HIS A 143 -6.15 -43.31 16.91
CA HIS A 143 -6.03 -43.58 15.47
C HIS A 143 -7.09 -44.55 14.96
N ARG A 144 -7.48 -45.57 15.75
CA ARG A 144 -8.57 -46.48 15.38
C ARG A 144 -9.90 -45.75 15.27
N GLU A 145 -10.22 -44.90 16.25
CA GLU A 145 -11.42 -44.05 16.23
C GLU A 145 -11.40 -43.07 15.05
N GLY A 146 -10.23 -42.48 14.75
CA GLY A 146 -10.01 -41.64 13.57
C GLY A 146 -10.29 -42.37 12.26
N ILE A 147 -9.76 -43.58 12.09
CA ILE A 147 -10.02 -44.43 10.92
C ILE A 147 -11.52 -44.73 10.78
N GLU A 148 -12.22 -45.07 11.87
CA GLU A 148 -13.67 -45.28 11.88
C GLU A 148 -14.45 -44.03 11.44
N ALA A 149 -13.97 -42.83 11.80
CA ALA A 149 -14.53 -41.54 11.41
C ALA A 149 -14.11 -41.05 10.01
N GLY A 150 -13.23 -41.78 9.32
CA GLY A 150 -12.67 -41.37 8.02
C GLY A 150 -11.50 -40.38 8.10
N MET A 151 -11.01 -40.09 9.32
CA MET A 151 -9.83 -39.29 9.63
C MET A 151 -8.57 -40.14 9.51
N VAL A 152 -8.23 -40.51 8.27
CA VAL A 152 -7.13 -41.44 7.98
C VAL A 152 -5.80 -40.70 7.78
N PRO A 153 -4.62 -41.33 7.98
CA PRO A 153 -3.32 -40.71 7.70
C PRO A 153 -2.94 -40.79 6.21
N VAL A 154 -1.71 -40.38 5.86
CA VAL A 154 -1.11 -40.56 4.52
C VAL A 154 -0.20 -41.80 4.52
N GLU A 155 -0.37 -42.70 3.56
CA GLU A 155 0.31 -44.02 3.50
C GLU A 155 1.83 -43.89 3.61
N ARG A 156 2.42 -42.92 2.88
CA ARG A 156 3.86 -42.64 2.91
C ARG A 156 4.35 -42.27 4.30
N LEU A 157 3.61 -41.41 5.01
CA LEU A 157 4.00 -40.97 6.36
C LEU A 157 3.86 -42.10 7.39
N VAL A 158 2.87 -42.99 7.23
CA VAL A 158 2.77 -44.21 8.03
C VAL A 158 3.98 -45.12 7.83
N LYS A 159 4.42 -45.32 6.58
CA LYS A 159 5.66 -46.07 6.27
C LYS A 159 6.89 -45.40 6.88
N GLY A 160 6.96 -44.06 6.83
CA GLY A 160 8.01 -43.27 7.47
C GLY A 160 8.06 -43.51 8.98
N ALA A 161 6.91 -43.41 9.65
CA ALA A 161 6.77 -43.66 11.09
C ALA A 161 7.19 -45.09 11.47
N ILE A 162 6.74 -46.11 10.72
CA ILE A 162 7.15 -47.51 10.92
C ILE A 162 8.67 -47.65 10.78
N ALA A 163 9.24 -47.11 9.71
CA ALA A 163 10.68 -47.18 9.46
C ALA A 163 11.50 -46.44 10.53
N HIS A 164 10.98 -45.33 11.07
CA HIS A 164 11.60 -44.61 12.17
C HIS A 164 11.64 -45.45 13.45
N VAL A 165 10.52 -46.09 13.82
CA VAL A 165 10.47 -46.98 14.98
C VAL A 165 11.34 -48.22 14.76
N ASP A 166 11.38 -48.78 13.56
CA ASP A 166 12.27 -49.91 13.23
C ASP A 166 13.74 -49.55 13.43
N ARG A 167 14.17 -48.33 13.04
CA ARG A 167 15.53 -47.82 13.31
C ARG A 167 15.80 -47.71 14.81
N TYR A 168 14.87 -47.13 15.57
CA TYR A 168 15.01 -47.01 17.03
C TYR A 168 15.14 -48.39 17.72
N LEU A 169 14.33 -49.36 17.30
CA LEU A 169 14.36 -50.73 17.85
C LEU A 169 15.64 -51.49 17.49
N ALA A 170 16.21 -51.23 16.31
CA ALA A 170 17.42 -51.88 15.81
C ALA A 170 18.73 -51.40 16.46
N GLU A 171 18.73 -50.23 17.10
CA GLU A 171 19.92 -49.62 17.70
C GLU A 171 19.79 -49.43 19.24
N PRO A 172 19.92 -50.50 20.06
CA PRO A 172 19.82 -50.37 21.51
C PRO A 172 20.95 -49.60 22.18
N ALA A 173 22.15 -49.58 21.59
CA ALA A 173 23.30 -48.92 22.19
C ALA A 173 23.25 -47.39 22.02
N GLY A 174 22.55 -46.91 20.98
CA GLY A 174 22.32 -45.49 20.70
C GLY A 174 20.96 -44.96 21.15
N ASP A 175 20.34 -45.51 22.20
CA ASP A 175 19.00 -45.09 22.65
C ASP A 175 19.01 -43.59 23.08
N PRO A 176 18.21 -42.71 22.44
CA PRO A 176 18.17 -41.29 22.79
C PRO A 176 17.70 -41.05 24.25
N LEU A 177 16.96 -41.98 24.85
CA LEU A 177 16.50 -41.91 26.24
C LEU A 177 17.60 -42.23 27.27
N LEU A 178 18.81 -42.57 26.81
CA LEU A 178 20.00 -42.69 27.65
C LEU A 178 20.83 -41.40 27.72
N ARG A 179 20.50 -40.38 26.91
CA ARG A 179 21.29 -39.15 26.73
C ARG A 179 21.50 -38.36 28.02
N GLN A 180 20.51 -38.30 28.90
CA GLN A 180 20.68 -37.60 30.17
C GLN A 180 21.60 -38.37 31.12
N PRO A 181 22.46 -37.67 31.87
CA PRO A 181 23.32 -38.31 32.86
C PRO A 181 22.48 -38.96 33.97
N ALA A 182 22.82 -40.21 34.31
CA ALA A 182 22.22 -40.89 35.45
C ALA A 182 22.82 -40.37 36.78
N PRO A 183 22.00 -40.09 37.81
CA PRO A 183 22.48 -39.60 39.10
C PRO A 183 23.28 -40.65 39.89
N ASP A 184 22.94 -41.94 39.74
CA ASP A 184 23.64 -43.07 40.36
C ASP A 184 23.46 -44.38 39.55
N GLU A 185 24.18 -45.42 39.96
CA GLU A 185 24.17 -46.75 39.32
C GLU A 185 22.80 -47.45 39.45
N ALA A 186 22.06 -47.22 40.55
CA ALA A 186 20.76 -47.84 40.75
C ALA A 186 19.72 -47.27 39.77
N PHE A 187 19.73 -45.96 39.56
CA PHE A 187 18.93 -45.28 38.55
C PHE A 187 19.30 -45.77 37.15
N ALA A 188 20.58 -45.83 36.82
CA ALA A 188 21.05 -46.28 35.51
C ALA A 188 20.55 -47.70 35.20
N ASN A 189 20.73 -48.64 36.14
CA ASN A 189 20.25 -50.01 36.00
C ASN A 189 18.73 -50.09 35.85
N ARG A 190 17.97 -49.30 36.63
CA ARG A 190 16.50 -49.28 36.53
C ARG A 190 16.01 -48.67 35.21
N ARG A 191 16.66 -47.62 34.73
CA ARG A 191 16.37 -47.01 33.43
C ARG A 191 16.60 -48.02 32.30
N GLU A 192 17.74 -48.72 32.30
CA GLU A 192 18.03 -49.75 31.30
C GLU A 192 17.02 -50.93 31.34
N GLU A 193 16.60 -51.35 32.54
CA GLU A 193 15.54 -52.35 32.71
C GLU A 193 14.22 -51.87 32.10
N LEU A 194 13.79 -50.64 32.39
CA LEU A 194 12.58 -50.05 31.80
C LEU A 194 12.69 -49.94 30.28
N LEU A 195 13.83 -49.50 29.74
CA LEU A 195 14.02 -49.38 28.31
C LEU A 195 13.90 -50.74 27.60
N ARG A 196 14.52 -51.78 28.16
CA ARG A 196 14.50 -53.14 27.61
C ARG A 196 13.15 -53.82 27.75
N ASP A 197 12.54 -53.77 28.94
CA ASP A 197 11.41 -54.62 29.30
C ASP A 197 10.04 -53.91 29.18
N VAL A 198 10.02 -52.57 29.08
CA VAL A 198 8.80 -51.76 29.05
C VAL A 198 8.72 -50.88 27.79
N VAL A 199 9.72 -50.02 27.56
CA VAL A 199 9.66 -49.00 26.50
C VAL A 199 9.78 -49.61 25.10
N ARG A 200 10.84 -50.38 24.83
CA ARG A 200 11.03 -51.00 23.51
C ARG A 200 9.90 -51.96 23.12
N PRO A 201 9.38 -52.81 24.02
CA PRO A 201 8.18 -53.60 23.74
C PRO A 201 6.96 -52.75 23.39
N ALA A 202 6.74 -51.60 24.04
CA ALA A 202 5.63 -50.69 23.71
C ALA A 202 5.79 -50.01 22.35
N PHE A 203 6.98 -49.54 22.00
CA PHE A 203 7.25 -49.01 20.66
C PHE A 203 7.07 -50.09 19.59
N LYS A 204 7.49 -51.34 19.86
CA LYS A 204 7.23 -52.47 18.98
C LYS A 204 5.72 -52.75 18.82
N GLU A 205 4.96 -52.75 19.92
CA GLU A 205 3.50 -52.91 19.90
C GLU A 205 2.83 -51.84 19.03
N TYR A 206 3.23 -50.57 19.21
CA TYR A 206 2.71 -49.46 18.40
C TYR A 206 3.09 -49.58 16.93
N ARG A 207 4.34 -49.94 16.61
CA ARG A 207 4.80 -50.19 15.23
C ARG A 207 4.03 -51.32 14.56
N ASP A 208 3.82 -52.43 15.27
CA ASP A 208 3.07 -53.58 14.75
C ASP A 208 1.59 -53.21 14.53
N PHE A 209 1.00 -52.35 15.38
CA PHE A 209 -0.32 -51.74 15.16
C PHE A 209 -0.35 -50.85 13.91
N LEU A 210 0.62 -49.95 13.71
CA LEU A 210 0.68 -49.10 12.53
C LEU A 210 0.72 -49.93 11.24
N GLU A 211 1.51 -51.01 11.21
CA GLU A 211 1.61 -51.89 10.05
C GLU A 211 0.33 -52.70 9.81
N ALA A 212 -0.27 -53.25 10.88
CA ALA A 212 -1.40 -54.17 10.77
C ALA A 212 -2.76 -53.48 10.60
N GLU A 213 -2.99 -52.34 11.26
CA GLU A 213 -4.31 -51.69 11.35
C GLU A 213 -4.36 -50.32 10.68
N VAL A 214 -3.25 -49.59 10.55
CA VAL A 214 -3.27 -48.20 10.04
C VAL A 214 -2.86 -48.10 8.57
N LEU A 215 -1.79 -48.79 8.18
CA LEU A 215 -1.16 -48.65 6.86
C LEU A 215 -2.12 -48.88 5.70
N ALA A 216 -3.03 -49.84 5.81
CA ALA A 216 -4.00 -50.17 4.77
C ALA A 216 -5.06 -49.07 4.51
N HIS A 217 -5.20 -48.11 5.43
CA HIS A 217 -6.14 -47.00 5.33
C HIS A 217 -5.49 -45.68 4.87
N GLY A 218 -4.17 -45.64 4.76
CA GLY A 218 -3.44 -44.42 4.41
C GLY A 218 -3.84 -43.89 3.03
N ARG A 219 -4.01 -42.56 2.91
CA ARG A 219 -4.21 -41.90 1.62
C ARG A 219 -2.95 -42.02 0.76
N PRO A 220 -3.09 -42.24 -0.56
CA PRO A 220 -1.97 -42.23 -1.50
C PRO A 220 -1.43 -40.82 -1.75
N ASP A 221 -0.23 -40.73 -2.36
CA ASP A 221 0.47 -39.46 -2.65
C ASP A 221 -0.31 -38.49 -3.57
N ASP A 222 -1.23 -39.00 -4.40
CA ASP A 222 -2.13 -38.19 -5.23
C ASP A 222 -3.31 -37.59 -4.45
N ARG A 223 -3.45 -37.95 -3.17
CA ARG A 223 -4.45 -37.43 -2.23
C ARG A 223 -3.84 -37.11 -0.85
N ALA A 224 -2.61 -36.60 -0.86
CA ALA A 224 -1.85 -36.37 0.37
C ALA A 224 -2.45 -35.28 1.28
N GLY A 225 -3.07 -34.25 0.70
CA GLY A 225 -3.64 -33.11 1.43
C GLY A 225 -4.79 -33.46 2.38
N VAL A 226 -5.07 -32.55 3.31
CA VAL A 226 -6.19 -32.70 4.26
C VAL A 226 -7.54 -32.36 3.62
N SER A 227 -7.57 -31.66 2.48
CA SER A 227 -8.79 -31.47 1.65
C SER A 227 -9.47 -32.79 1.27
N TRP A 228 -8.75 -33.91 1.31
CA TRP A 228 -9.28 -35.25 1.06
C TRP A 228 -9.90 -35.93 2.28
N LEU A 229 -9.92 -35.27 3.44
CA LEU A 229 -10.61 -35.72 4.65
C LEU A 229 -12.07 -35.21 4.68
N PRO A 230 -12.96 -35.87 5.44
CA PRO A 230 -14.26 -35.29 5.78
C PRO A 230 -14.08 -33.91 6.44
N GLY A 231 -14.65 -32.86 5.85
CA GLY A 231 -14.49 -31.48 6.36
C GLY A 231 -13.10 -30.86 6.09
N GLY A 232 -12.32 -31.41 5.14
CA GLY A 232 -10.94 -31.02 4.86
C GLY A 232 -10.69 -29.51 4.68
N ASP A 233 -11.60 -28.80 4.02
CA ASP A 233 -11.49 -27.36 3.82
C ASP A 233 -11.52 -26.58 5.16
N GLU A 234 -12.40 -26.98 6.07
CA GLU A 234 -12.52 -26.38 7.40
C GLU A 234 -11.32 -26.75 8.29
N ILE A 235 -10.88 -28.02 8.22
CA ILE A 235 -9.67 -28.50 8.92
C ILE A 235 -8.46 -27.65 8.52
N TYR A 236 -8.23 -27.47 7.22
CA TYR A 236 -7.09 -26.72 6.75
C TYR A 236 -7.18 -25.23 7.08
N ALA A 237 -8.36 -24.62 6.95
CA ALA A 237 -8.55 -23.22 7.33
C ALA A 237 -8.24 -22.98 8.82
N ARG A 238 -8.60 -23.91 9.71
CA ARG A 238 -8.26 -23.85 11.15
C ARG A 238 -6.76 -23.96 11.38
N LEU A 239 -6.10 -24.94 10.78
CA LEU A 239 -4.65 -25.14 10.91
C LEU A 239 -3.85 -23.96 10.33
N ALA A 240 -4.28 -23.44 9.19
CA ALA A 240 -3.68 -22.24 8.59
C ALA A 240 -3.82 -21.05 9.55
N ARG A 241 -5.03 -20.73 10.02
CA ARG A 241 -5.27 -19.62 10.96
C ARG A 241 -4.48 -19.77 12.26
N MET A 242 -4.43 -20.97 12.85
CA MET A 242 -3.65 -21.25 14.05
C MET A 242 -2.18 -20.87 13.87
N HIS A 243 -1.60 -21.20 12.72
CA HIS A 243 -0.19 -20.93 12.45
C HIS A 243 0.09 -19.50 11.97
N THR A 244 -0.81 -18.90 11.19
CA THR A 244 -0.62 -17.56 10.61
C THR A 244 -1.08 -16.43 11.52
N THR A 245 -2.04 -16.68 12.40
CA THR A 245 -2.77 -15.66 13.18
C THR A 245 -3.50 -14.62 12.32
N THR A 246 -3.83 -14.99 11.07
CA THR A 246 -4.56 -14.16 10.11
C THR A 246 -5.79 -14.88 9.57
N ASP A 247 -6.79 -14.11 9.12
CA ASP A 247 -8.01 -14.63 8.50
C ASP A 247 -7.89 -14.83 6.97
N ARG A 248 -6.66 -14.82 6.45
CA ARG A 248 -6.40 -14.99 5.01
C ARG A 248 -6.82 -16.37 4.55
N SER A 249 -7.55 -16.41 3.45
CA SER A 249 -7.97 -17.66 2.83
C SER A 249 -6.79 -18.42 2.22
N PRO A 250 -6.89 -19.76 2.09
CA PRO A 250 -5.89 -20.56 1.37
C PRO A 250 -5.57 -20.05 -0.03
N GLN A 251 -6.56 -19.53 -0.75
CA GLN A 251 -6.37 -18.99 -2.10
C GLN A 251 -5.53 -17.71 -2.07
N GLU A 252 -5.84 -16.76 -1.18
CA GLU A 252 -5.05 -15.53 -1.03
C GLU A 252 -3.60 -15.82 -0.61
N LEU A 253 -3.38 -16.85 0.22
CA LEU A 253 -2.04 -17.28 0.60
C LEU A 253 -1.29 -17.93 -0.56
N HIS A 254 -1.96 -18.74 -1.37
CA HIS A 254 -1.40 -19.33 -2.59
C HIS A 254 -0.95 -18.26 -3.58
N ASP A 255 -1.83 -17.29 -3.86
CA ASP A 255 -1.59 -16.22 -4.83
C ASP A 255 -0.44 -15.32 -4.39
N THR A 256 -0.36 -14.97 -3.10
CA THR A 256 0.80 -14.25 -2.55
C THR A 256 2.11 -15.03 -2.71
N GLY A 257 2.10 -16.35 -2.52
CA GLY A 257 3.27 -17.17 -2.78
C GLY A 257 3.75 -17.08 -4.23
N LEU A 258 2.81 -17.12 -5.19
CA LEU A 258 3.09 -16.98 -6.62
C LEU A 258 3.65 -15.59 -6.96
N GLU A 259 3.05 -14.53 -6.41
CA GLU A 259 3.47 -13.14 -6.61
C GLU A 259 4.89 -12.89 -6.09
N VAL A 260 5.21 -13.37 -4.89
CA VAL A 260 6.55 -13.22 -4.31
C VAL A 260 7.60 -13.96 -5.14
N ILE A 261 7.32 -15.19 -5.59
CA ILE A 261 8.21 -15.93 -6.50
C ILE A 261 8.43 -15.16 -7.80
N ALA A 262 7.37 -14.62 -8.41
CA ALA A 262 7.48 -13.84 -9.64
C ALA A 262 8.33 -12.58 -9.45
N GLY A 263 8.14 -11.86 -8.33
CA GLY A 263 8.90 -10.65 -7.99
C GLY A 263 10.40 -10.87 -7.72
N GLN A 264 10.81 -12.10 -7.39
CA GLN A 264 12.22 -12.44 -7.13
C GLN A 264 13.03 -12.69 -8.40
N VAL A 265 12.39 -12.92 -9.55
CA VAL A 265 13.08 -13.30 -10.80
C VAL A 265 14.13 -12.26 -11.17
N GLU A 266 13.80 -10.96 -11.16
CA GLU A 266 14.76 -9.91 -11.52
C GLU A 266 15.92 -9.82 -10.52
N GLN A 267 15.68 -10.02 -9.22
CA GLN A 267 16.73 -10.01 -8.20
C GLN A 267 17.73 -11.16 -8.45
N TYR A 268 17.23 -12.37 -8.74
CA TYR A 268 18.08 -13.48 -9.13
C TYR A 268 18.86 -13.22 -10.42
N GLN A 269 18.24 -12.65 -11.45
CA GLN A 269 18.91 -12.36 -12.72
C GLN A 269 20.02 -11.33 -12.56
N ALA A 270 19.76 -10.25 -11.82
CA ALA A 270 20.73 -9.19 -11.58
C ALA A 270 21.94 -9.72 -10.77
N LEU A 271 21.70 -10.48 -9.70
CA LEU A 271 22.78 -11.08 -8.90
C LEU A 271 23.50 -12.18 -9.69
N GLY A 272 22.77 -13.02 -10.43
CA GLY A 272 23.33 -14.05 -11.28
C GLY A 272 24.25 -13.50 -12.37
N GLU A 273 23.92 -12.34 -12.93
CA GLU A 273 24.79 -11.64 -13.88
C GLU A 273 26.10 -11.20 -13.23
N ARG A 274 26.05 -10.65 -12.01
CA ARG A 274 27.24 -10.22 -11.27
C ARG A 274 28.10 -11.40 -10.78
N VAL A 275 27.48 -12.46 -10.30
CA VAL A 275 28.16 -13.60 -9.65
C VAL A 275 28.58 -14.68 -10.66
N PHE A 276 27.68 -15.06 -11.57
CA PHE A 276 27.88 -16.16 -12.51
C PHE A 276 28.03 -15.71 -13.97
N GLY A 277 27.76 -14.45 -14.29
CA GLY A 277 27.82 -13.94 -15.67
C GLY A 277 26.65 -14.36 -16.54
N THR A 278 25.51 -14.75 -15.94
CA THR A 278 24.33 -15.22 -16.66
C THR A 278 23.06 -14.66 -16.03
N ARG A 279 22.06 -14.36 -16.87
CA ARG A 279 20.70 -14.00 -16.44
C ARG A 279 19.73 -15.17 -16.62
N ASP A 280 20.19 -16.35 -17.03
CA ASP A 280 19.35 -17.54 -17.15
C ASP A 280 19.03 -18.10 -15.76
N LEU A 281 17.78 -18.00 -15.34
CA LEU A 281 17.34 -18.38 -13.99
C LEU A 281 17.61 -19.86 -13.67
N GLN A 282 17.42 -20.75 -14.64
CA GLN A 282 17.64 -22.18 -14.43
C GLN A 282 19.14 -22.50 -14.36
N GLU A 283 19.98 -21.82 -15.14
CA GLU A 283 21.43 -21.89 -14.99
C GLU A 283 21.85 -21.39 -13.60
N ILE A 284 21.33 -20.26 -13.13
CA ILE A 284 21.62 -19.71 -11.79
C ILE A 284 21.27 -20.74 -10.70
N PHE A 285 20.07 -21.32 -10.77
CA PHE A 285 19.65 -22.35 -9.81
C PHE A 285 20.55 -23.58 -9.87
N GLU A 286 20.91 -24.04 -11.06
CA GLU A 286 21.82 -25.17 -11.22
C GLU A 286 23.22 -24.88 -10.63
N ARG A 287 23.75 -23.67 -10.83
CA ARG A 287 25.02 -23.25 -10.22
C ARG A 287 24.94 -23.24 -8.69
N LEU A 288 23.86 -22.69 -8.13
CA LEU A 288 23.64 -22.68 -6.68
C LEU A 288 23.58 -24.09 -6.09
N ARG A 289 23.02 -25.06 -6.82
CA ARG A 289 22.94 -26.48 -6.43
C ARG A 289 24.26 -27.24 -6.58
N THR A 290 25.03 -26.94 -7.61
CA THR A 290 26.11 -27.86 -8.06
C THR A 290 27.52 -27.30 -7.99
N ASP A 291 27.72 -25.97 -7.88
CA ASP A 291 29.07 -25.41 -7.91
C ASP A 291 29.85 -25.83 -6.64
N PRO A 292 30.96 -26.58 -6.79
CA PRO A 292 31.77 -27.01 -5.65
C PRO A 292 32.42 -25.84 -4.90
N LYS A 293 32.55 -24.65 -5.52
CA LYS A 293 33.05 -23.45 -4.83
C LYS A 293 32.07 -22.90 -3.80
N LEU A 294 30.79 -23.29 -3.90
CA LEU A 294 29.75 -22.94 -2.95
C LEU A 294 29.64 -23.95 -1.80
N ARG A 295 30.63 -24.83 -1.65
CA ARG A 295 30.76 -25.75 -0.52
C ARG A 295 31.78 -25.25 0.51
N TRP A 296 31.66 -25.73 1.73
CA TRP A 296 32.68 -25.49 2.75
C TRP A 296 33.94 -26.31 2.48
N THR A 297 35.08 -25.77 2.91
CA THR A 297 36.37 -26.48 2.87
C THR A 297 36.63 -27.25 4.17
N SER A 298 36.00 -26.85 5.28
CA SER A 298 36.12 -27.52 6.58
C SER A 298 34.96 -27.16 7.52
N ALA A 299 34.78 -27.96 8.57
CA ALA A 299 33.86 -27.66 9.67
C ALA A 299 34.24 -26.36 10.41
N GLU A 300 35.54 -26.07 10.56
CA GLU A 300 35.99 -24.84 11.22
C GLU A 300 35.63 -23.59 10.41
N GLU A 301 35.75 -23.64 9.07
CA GLU A 301 35.34 -22.53 8.20
C GLU A 301 33.85 -22.19 8.38
N LEU A 302 33.00 -23.20 8.51
CA LEU A 302 31.57 -23.04 8.74
C LEU A 302 31.31 -22.34 10.09
N LEU A 303 31.94 -22.82 11.16
CA LEU A 303 31.79 -22.23 12.51
C LEU A 303 32.36 -20.81 12.59
N ASP A 304 33.52 -20.55 11.99
CA ASP A 304 34.14 -19.23 11.96
C ASP A 304 33.32 -18.23 11.15
N THR A 305 32.69 -18.68 10.06
CA THR A 305 31.79 -17.83 9.26
C THR A 305 30.56 -17.44 10.06
N ALA A 306 29.94 -18.40 10.78
CA ALA A 306 28.82 -18.11 11.68
C ALA A 306 29.22 -17.13 12.80
N ARG A 307 30.35 -17.36 13.48
CA ARG A 307 30.88 -16.45 14.51
C ARG A 307 31.12 -15.05 13.96
N SER A 308 31.71 -14.95 12.78
CA SER A 308 31.99 -13.67 12.11
C SER A 308 30.70 -12.93 11.77
N ALA A 309 29.72 -13.61 11.16
CA ALA A 309 28.42 -13.02 10.82
C ALA A 309 27.71 -12.47 12.07
N ILE A 310 27.59 -13.28 13.12
CA ILE A 310 26.90 -12.88 14.37
C ILE A 310 27.65 -11.73 15.07
N THR A 311 28.99 -11.74 15.05
CA THR A 311 29.80 -10.63 15.61
C THR A 311 29.56 -9.31 14.86
N ARG A 312 29.50 -9.35 13.52
CA ARG A 312 29.19 -8.16 12.72
C ARG A 312 27.79 -7.63 13.01
N ALA A 313 26.81 -8.53 13.04
CA ALA A 313 25.43 -8.17 13.36
C ALA A 313 25.31 -7.54 14.75
N ALA A 314 25.97 -8.12 15.76
CA ALA A 314 26.00 -7.57 17.12
C ALA A 314 26.63 -6.16 17.18
N GLY A 315 27.68 -5.90 16.40
CA GLY A 315 28.32 -4.59 16.32
C GLY A 315 27.43 -3.51 15.69
N GLU A 316 26.59 -3.89 14.74
CA GLU A 316 25.70 -2.97 14.01
C GLU A 316 24.35 -2.77 14.71
N SER A 317 23.91 -3.75 15.51
CA SER A 317 22.61 -3.76 16.21
C SER A 317 22.26 -2.47 16.97
N PRO A 318 23.18 -1.76 17.66
CA PRO A 318 22.83 -0.53 18.38
C PRO A 318 22.30 0.61 17.50
N LYS A 319 22.50 0.56 16.18
CA LYS A 319 21.91 1.54 15.24
C LYS A 319 20.47 1.21 14.85
N TRP A 320 20.05 -0.03 15.08
CA TRP A 320 18.77 -0.59 14.60
C TRP A 320 17.83 -0.98 15.73
N PHE A 321 18.33 -1.12 16.95
CA PHE A 321 17.56 -1.49 18.14
C PHE A 321 17.78 -0.48 19.27
N GLY A 322 16.72 -0.10 19.96
CA GLY A 322 16.80 0.76 21.14
C GLY A 322 17.29 -0.03 22.35
N THR A 323 16.83 -1.28 22.46
CA THR A 323 17.12 -2.23 23.52
C THR A 323 17.89 -3.44 22.97
N ILE A 324 19.03 -3.76 23.60
CA ILE A 324 19.85 -4.93 23.25
C ILE A 324 19.74 -5.95 24.39
N PRO A 325 19.34 -7.21 24.12
CA PRO A 325 19.25 -8.22 25.17
C PRO A 325 20.61 -8.43 25.85
N ALA A 326 20.60 -8.59 27.18
CA ALA A 326 21.82 -8.73 27.96
C ALA A 326 22.37 -10.17 27.96
N GLN A 327 21.55 -11.15 27.56
CA GLN A 327 21.93 -12.56 27.52
C GLN A 327 23.08 -12.82 26.54
N PRO A 328 24.13 -13.53 26.94
CA PRO A 328 25.24 -13.85 26.05
C PRO A 328 24.83 -14.87 24.99
N TRP A 329 25.53 -14.85 23.85
CA TRP A 329 25.41 -15.83 22.78
C TRP A 329 26.73 -16.58 22.55
N THR A 330 26.63 -17.81 22.03
CA THR A 330 27.78 -18.63 21.59
C THR A 330 27.44 -19.42 20.33
N VAL A 331 28.49 -19.86 19.62
CA VAL A 331 28.39 -20.71 18.43
C VAL A 331 29.05 -22.06 18.73
N GLU A 332 28.28 -23.14 18.58
CA GLU A 332 28.74 -24.50 18.84
C GLU A 332 28.43 -25.44 17.67
N ALA A 333 29.21 -26.51 17.54
CA ALA A 333 28.87 -27.59 16.62
C ALA A 333 27.73 -28.42 17.21
N VAL A 334 26.82 -28.91 16.36
CA VAL A 334 25.85 -29.92 16.79
C VAL A 334 26.61 -31.14 17.34
N PRO A 335 26.21 -31.69 18.50
CA PRO A 335 26.82 -32.89 19.07
C PRO A 335 26.91 -34.06 18.06
N GLU A 336 28.05 -34.76 18.04
CA GLU A 336 28.39 -35.78 17.03
C GLU A 336 27.37 -36.93 16.95
N ASP A 337 26.77 -37.30 18.09
CA ASP A 337 25.74 -38.33 18.19
C ASP A 337 24.41 -37.93 17.53
N SER A 338 24.17 -36.63 17.37
CA SER A 338 22.93 -36.05 16.86
C SER A 338 23.08 -35.45 15.46
N ALA A 339 24.31 -35.13 15.06
CA ALA A 339 24.62 -34.35 13.87
C ALA A 339 24.07 -34.95 12.55
N PRO A 340 24.08 -36.27 12.30
CA PRO A 340 23.52 -36.83 11.06
C PRO A 340 22.01 -36.57 10.85
N GLY A 341 21.26 -36.39 11.94
CA GLY A 341 19.80 -36.17 11.90
C GLY A 341 19.35 -34.74 12.24
N ALA A 342 20.28 -33.85 12.53
CA ALA A 342 19.99 -32.46 12.91
C ALA A 342 19.83 -31.55 11.68
N PRO A 343 19.05 -30.45 11.79
CA PRO A 343 18.95 -29.45 10.72
C PRO A 343 20.32 -28.78 10.46
N PRO A 344 20.46 -28.02 9.35
CA PRO A 344 21.71 -27.32 9.03
C PRO A 344 22.21 -26.38 10.14
N ALA A 345 21.27 -25.71 10.82
CA ALA A 345 21.51 -24.98 12.05
C ALA A 345 20.21 -24.92 12.87
N TYR A 346 20.33 -24.58 14.15
CA TYR A 346 19.19 -24.21 15.00
C TYR A 346 19.66 -23.35 16.18
N PHE A 347 18.77 -22.50 16.68
CA PHE A 347 18.98 -21.75 17.90
C PHE A 347 18.43 -22.47 19.13
N MET A 348 19.23 -22.48 20.20
CA MET A 348 18.79 -22.90 21.53
C MET A 348 18.72 -21.67 22.46
N PRO A 349 17.56 -21.35 23.05
CA PRO A 349 17.42 -20.18 23.91
C PRO A 349 18.25 -20.31 25.20
N PRO A 350 18.68 -19.17 25.79
CA PRO A 350 19.37 -19.14 27.06
C PRO A 350 18.49 -19.71 28.17
N ALA A 351 19.11 -20.28 29.20
CA ALA A 351 18.37 -20.72 30.38
C ALA A 351 17.89 -19.52 31.20
N VAL A 352 16.64 -19.57 31.68
CA VAL A 352 16.03 -18.48 32.47
C VAL A 352 16.83 -18.16 33.74
N ASP A 353 17.52 -19.16 34.30
CA ASP A 353 18.37 -19.02 35.49
C ASP A 353 19.81 -18.55 35.19
N GLY A 354 20.13 -18.28 33.92
CA GLY A 354 21.45 -17.83 33.46
C GLY A 354 22.52 -18.92 33.43
N SER A 355 22.16 -20.18 33.65
CA SER A 355 23.12 -21.30 33.67
C SER A 355 23.68 -21.67 32.29
N ARG A 356 23.04 -21.21 31.20
CA ARG A 356 23.40 -21.50 29.82
C ARG A 356 23.16 -20.28 28.90
N PRO A 357 24.13 -19.90 28.03
CA PRO A 357 23.94 -18.84 27.05
C PRO A 357 22.94 -19.25 25.96
N GLY A 358 22.51 -18.29 25.14
CA GLY A 358 21.86 -18.61 23.87
C GLY A 358 22.87 -19.23 22.92
N THR A 359 22.57 -20.37 22.33
CA THR A 359 23.54 -21.10 21.50
C THR A 359 23.01 -21.27 20.08
N TYR A 360 23.75 -20.73 19.11
CA TYR A 360 23.61 -21.09 17.69
C TYR A 360 24.36 -22.39 17.44
N PHE A 361 23.64 -23.47 17.14
CA PHE A 361 24.26 -24.73 16.74
C PHE A 361 24.38 -24.81 15.23
N ALA A 362 25.59 -25.01 14.75
CA ALA A 362 25.87 -25.22 13.34
C ALA A 362 26.18 -26.71 13.08
N ASN A 363 25.52 -27.32 12.12
CA ASN A 363 25.71 -28.74 11.86
C ASN A 363 26.95 -28.98 10.98
N THR A 364 28.03 -29.44 11.61
CA THR A 364 29.31 -29.71 10.95
C THR A 364 29.39 -31.11 10.32
N TYR A 365 28.35 -31.93 10.44
CA TYR A 365 28.29 -33.24 9.79
C TYR A 365 28.35 -33.07 8.28
N GLU A 366 29.31 -33.76 7.65
CA GLU A 366 29.59 -33.68 6.21
C GLU A 366 29.70 -32.23 5.71
N ALA A 367 30.38 -31.36 6.47
CA ALA A 367 30.47 -29.93 6.17
C ALA A 367 30.86 -29.62 4.70
N THR A 368 31.74 -30.42 4.09
CA THR A 368 32.17 -30.23 2.69
C THR A 368 31.07 -30.49 1.65
N GLU A 369 29.97 -31.13 2.03
CA GLU A 369 28.80 -31.34 1.18
C GLU A 369 27.76 -30.22 1.34
N ARG A 370 27.89 -29.38 2.38
CA ARG A 370 26.94 -28.31 2.70
C ARG A 370 27.24 -27.02 1.94
N PHE A 371 26.16 -26.30 1.62
CA PHE A 371 26.23 -25.02 0.94
C PHE A 371 26.66 -23.91 1.89
N ARG A 372 27.61 -23.06 1.46
CA ARG A 372 28.08 -21.89 2.23
C ARG A 372 27.25 -20.62 2.00
N HIS A 373 26.60 -20.51 0.85
CA HIS A 373 25.97 -19.25 0.42
C HIS A 373 24.79 -18.85 1.32
N THR A 374 24.08 -19.80 1.94
CA THR A 374 22.94 -19.53 2.84
C THR A 374 23.32 -19.22 4.29
N ALA A 375 24.61 -19.33 4.66
CA ALA A 375 25.00 -19.37 6.07
C ALA A 375 24.88 -18.03 6.80
N GLU A 376 25.12 -16.90 6.13
CA GLU A 376 24.95 -15.60 6.76
C GLU A 376 23.47 -15.32 7.05
N ALA A 377 22.59 -15.55 6.08
CA ALA A 377 21.15 -15.41 6.27
C ALA A 377 20.64 -16.33 7.39
N THR A 378 21.09 -17.59 7.42
CA THR A 378 20.76 -18.52 8.51
C THR A 378 21.27 -18.03 9.87
N ALA A 379 22.48 -17.47 9.95
CA ALA A 379 23.03 -16.94 11.20
C ALA A 379 22.25 -15.70 11.68
N PHE A 380 21.80 -14.83 10.77
CA PHE A 380 20.98 -13.67 11.12
C PHE A 380 19.58 -14.08 11.59
N HIS A 381 18.98 -15.09 10.95
CA HIS A 381 17.69 -15.68 11.33
C HIS A 381 17.72 -16.33 12.72
N GLU A 382 18.72 -17.18 12.98
CA GLU A 382 18.78 -17.98 14.20
C GLU A 382 19.37 -17.21 15.39
N ALA A 383 20.30 -16.29 15.14
CA ALA A 383 20.98 -15.55 16.18
C ALA A 383 20.64 -14.06 16.15
N ILE A 384 21.53 -13.22 15.62
CA ILE A 384 21.42 -11.76 15.72
C ILE A 384 21.17 -11.19 14.32
N PRO A 385 20.10 -10.41 14.08
CA PRO A 385 19.10 -9.94 15.05
C PRO A 385 17.82 -10.81 15.17
N GLY A 386 17.83 -12.06 14.69
CA GLY A 386 16.68 -12.97 14.71
C GLY A 386 16.33 -13.59 16.08
N HIS A 387 16.23 -14.92 16.16
CA HIS A 387 15.68 -15.62 17.33
C HIS A 387 16.41 -15.35 18.64
N HIS A 388 17.73 -15.13 18.63
CA HIS A 388 18.44 -14.78 19.86
C HIS A 388 17.92 -13.47 20.45
N PHE A 389 17.75 -12.43 19.63
CA PHE A 389 17.23 -11.13 20.08
C PHE A 389 15.79 -11.25 20.57
N GLN A 390 14.94 -11.90 19.78
CA GLN A 390 13.52 -12.02 20.08
C GLN A 390 13.25 -12.84 21.34
N LEU A 391 13.84 -14.04 21.45
CA LEU A 391 13.62 -14.93 22.60
C LEU A 391 14.33 -14.41 23.87
N SER A 392 15.53 -13.85 23.75
CA SER A 392 16.23 -13.31 24.93
C SER A 392 15.53 -12.08 25.49
N THR A 393 15.02 -11.20 24.63
CA THR A 393 14.20 -10.05 25.06
C THR A 393 12.94 -10.51 25.78
N ALA A 394 12.21 -11.48 25.22
CA ALA A 394 11.00 -12.02 25.85
C ALA A 394 11.25 -12.60 27.26
N LEU A 395 12.42 -13.19 27.50
CA LEU A 395 12.79 -13.71 28.82
C LEU A 395 13.04 -12.60 29.85
N GLU A 396 13.48 -11.41 29.43
CA GLU A 396 13.76 -10.25 30.29
C GLU A 396 12.50 -9.48 30.69
N LEU A 397 11.35 -9.70 30.03
CA LEU A 397 10.06 -9.07 30.30
C LEU A 397 9.36 -9.61 31.56
N THR A 398 10.03 -9.57 32.72
CA THR A 398 9.55 -10.17 33.97
C THR A 398 8.31 -9.50 34.58
N ASP A 399 7.96 -8.29 34.13
CA ASP A 399 6.74 -7.59 34.53
C ASP A 399 5.49 -8.09 33.79
N LEU A 400 5.64 -8.90 32.74
CA LEU A 400 4.53 -9.51 32.00
C LEU A 400 4.17 -10.91 32.53
N PRO A 401 2.89 -11.33 32.43
CA PRO A 401 2.48 -12.69 32.76
C PRO A 401 3.26 -13.74 31.97
N LEU A 402 3.42 -14.93 32.56
CA LEU A 402 4.25 -15.99 31.95
C LEU A 402 3.78 -16.37 30.54
N LEU A 403 2.46 -16.34 30.28
CA LEU A 403 1.88 -16.57 28.96
C LEU A 403 2.50 -15.68 27.87
N ARG A 404 2.76 -14.40 28.15
CA ARG A 404 3.35 -13.43 27.20
C ARG A 404 4.80 -13.75 26.85
N ARG A 405 5.52 -14.37 27.79
CA ARG A 405 6.93 -14.74 27.65
C ARG A 405 7.11 -16.10 26.97
N LEU A 406 6.08 -16.94 27.04
CA LEU A 406 6.04 -18.29 26.46
C LEU A 406 5.21 -18.37 25.17
N GLY A 407 4.58 -17.28 24.75
CA GLY A 407 3.61 -17.28 23.65
C GLY A 407 4.15 -17.96 22.39
N ASP A 408 3.48 -19.02 21.95
CA ASP A 408 3.89 -19.83 20.81
C ASP A 408 3.12 -19.43 19.55
N PHE A 409 3.34 -18.20 19.09
CA PHE A 409 2.74 -17.66 17.86
C PHE A 409 3.72 -17.85 16.70
N ASN A 410 3.59 -18.98 16.01
CA ASN A 410 4.52 -19.42 14.96
C ASN A 410 4.84 -18.32 13.93
N ALA A 411 3.82 -17.62 13.42
CA ALA A 411 4.05 -16.55 12.44
C ALA A 411 4.78 -15.32 13.00
N TYR A 412 4.64 -14.98 14.28
CA TYR A 412 5.44 -13.92 14.87
C TYR A 412 6.90 -14.35 15.02
N VAL A 413 7.14 -15.56 15.54
CA VAL A 413 8.50 -16.07 15.80
C VAL A 413 9.28 -16.27 14.51
N GLU A 414 8.71 -17.02 13.57
CA GLU A 414 9.36 -17.33 12.29
C GLU A 414 9.33 -16.14 11.33
N GLY A 415 8.27 -15.32 11.42
CA GLY A 415 8.17 -14.06 10.69
C GLY A 415 9.24 -13.06 11.11
N TRP A 416 9.54 -12.96 12.40
CA TRP A 416 10.65 -12.16 12.91
C TRP A 416 11.99 -12.65 12.35
N GLY A 417 12.26 -13.96 12.44
CA GLY A 417 13.48 -14.55 11.86
C GLY A 417 13.64 -14.18 10.38
N LEU A 418 12.60 -14.40 9.58
CA LEU A 418 12.63 -14.11 8.14
C LEU A 418 12.63 -12.59 7.82
N TYR A 419 12.02 -11.75 8.65
CA TYR A 419 12.13 -10.29 8.58
C TYR A 419 13.58 -9.84 8.79
N THR A 420 14.27 -10.43 9.76
CA THR A 420 15.66 -10.06 10.07
C THR A 420 16.66 -10.44 8.99
N GLU A 421 16.36 -11.45 8.15
CA GLU A 421 17.16 -11.76 6.96
C GLU A 421 17.16 -10.59 5.96
N ARG A 422 16.00 -9.96 5.72
CA ARG A 422 15.93 -8.76 4.86
C ARG A 422 16.50 -7.52 5.56
N LEU A 423 16.21 -7.36 6.86
CA LEU A 423 16.81 -6.29 7.65
C LEU A 423 18.34 -6.32 7.60
N ALA A 424 18.95 -7.51 7.60
CA ALA A 424 20.41 -7.65 7.53
C ALA A 424 21.00 -7.05 6.24
N ASP A 425 20.24 -7.02 5.13
CA ASP A 425 20.63 -6.32 3.91
C ASP A 425 20.56 -4.79 4.09
N GLU A 426 19.48 -4.27 4.69
CA GLU A 426 19.34 -2.85 5.06
C GLU A 426 20.44 -2.39 6.02
N MET A 427 20.88 -3.27 6.91
CA MET A 427 22.00 -3.07 7.84
C MET A 427 23.38 -3.16 7.16
N GLY A 428 23.47 -3.63 5.92
CA GLY A 428 24.72 -3.82 5.18
C GLY A 428 25.59 -4.97 5.72
N LEU A 429 24.97 -6.04 6.24
CA LEU A 429 25.68 -7.14 6.92
C LEU A 429 26.18 -8.26 6.01
N TYR A 430 25.56 -8.44 4.84
CA TYR A 430 25.94 -9.47 3.88
C TYR A 430 27.33 -9.21 3.31
N SER A 431 28.20 -10.21 3.33
CA SER A 431 29.61 -10.02 2.96
C SER A 431 29.83 -9.82 1.45
N ASP A 432 28.95 -10.37 0.63
CA ASP A 432 29.05 -10.36 -0.83
C ASP A 432 27.72 -10.73 -1.53
N ASP A 433 27.68 -10.57 -2.86
CA ASP A 433 26.53 -10.94 -3.70
C ASP A 433 26.19 -12.45 -3.63
N VAL A 434 27.16 -13.32 -3.30
CA VAL A 434 26.89 -14.76 -3.11
C VAL A 434 26.04 -14.99 -1.86
N SER A 435 26.30 -14.24 -0.80
CA SER A 435 25.54 -14.29 0.45
C SER A 435 24.12 -13.71 0.26
N LEU A 436 23.97 -12.69 -0.59
CA LEU A 436 22.64 -12.20 -1.02
C LEU A 436 21.85 -13.24 -1.82
N LEU A 437 22.50 -13.97 -2.74
CA LEU A 437 21.87 -15.13 -3.40
C LEU A 437 21.45 -16.22 -2.40
N GLY A 438 22.17 -16.35 -1.28
CA GLY A 438 21.79 -17.19 -0.16
C GLY A 438 20.52 -16.76 0.55
N MET A 439 20.39 -15.48 0.86
CA MET A 439 19.14 -14.92 1.40
C MET A 439 17.97 -15.17 0.44
N LEU A 440 18.13 -14.87 -0.85
CA LEU A 440 17.08 -15.16 -1.85
C LEU A 440 16.75 -16.65 -1.96
N THR A 441 17.73 -17.53 -1.80
CA THR A 441 17.53 -18.99 -1.78
C THR A 441 16.63 -19.42 -0.63
N LEU A 442 16.86 -18.89 0.57
CA LEU A 442 16.01 -19.19 1.72
C LEU A 442 14.63 -18.57 1.55
N GLU A 443 14.55 -17.33 1.04
CA GLU A 443 13.30 -16.63 0.83
C GLU A 443 12.40 -17.30 -0.22
N SER A 444 12.93 -17.64 -1.39
CA SER A 444 12.19 -18.34 -2.45
C SER A 444 11.66 -19.67 -1.96
N MET A 445 12.37 -20.36 -1.07
CA MET A 445 11.86 -21.54 -0.41
C MET A 445 10.65 -21.24 0.51
N ARG A 446 10.72 -20.18 1.33
CA ARG A 446 9.57 -19.77 2.18
C ARG A 446 8.39 -19.22 1.36
N ALA A 447 8.63 -18.66 0.18
CA ALA A 447 7.57 -18.32 -0.78
C ALA A 447 6.96 -19.57 -1.41
N GLY A 448 7.80 -20.51 -1.82
CA GLY A 448 7.37 -21.82 -2.31
C GLY A 448 6.52 -22.58 -1.29
N ARG A 449 6.80 -22.45 0.01
CA ARG A 449 5.99 -23.01 1.12
C ARG A 449 4.53 -22.56 1.07
N LEU A 450 4.25 -21.27 0.82
CA LEU A 450 2.87 -20.79 0.67
C LEU A 450 2.14 -21.51 -0.46
N VAL A 451 2.82 -21.64 -1.61
CA VAL A 451 2.22 -22.23 -2.82
C VAL A 451 1.98 -23.73 -2.64
N VAL A 452 2.97 -24.48 -2.15
CA VAL A 452 2.84 -25.93 -2.08
C VAL A 452 1.98 -26.41 -0.92
N ASP A 453 2.00 -25.74 0.24
CA ASP A 453 1.18 -26.14 1.39
C ASP A 453 -0.31 -25.91 1.07
N THR A 454 -0.67 -24.73 0.57
CA THR A 454 -2.04 -24.45 0.10
C THR A 454 -2.43 -25.31 -1.11
N GLY A 455 -1.47 -25.53 -2.02
CA GLY A 455 -1.62 -26.43 -3.17
C GLY A 455 -2.06 -27.82 -2.73
N LEU A 456 -1.30 -28.42 -1.80
CA LEU A 456 -1.58 -29.75 -1.26
C LEU A 456 -2.91 -29.80 -0.51
N HIS A 457 -3.10 -28.87 0.42
CA HIS A 457 -4.13 -28.99 1.44
C HIS A 457 -5.47 -28.32 1.12
N ALA A 458 -5.53 -27.42 0.12
CA ALA A 458 -6.75 -26.75 -0.31
C ALA A 458 -7.04 -26.91 -1.82
N LEU A 459 -6.02 -26.87 -2.67
CA LEU A 459 -6.21 -26.84 -4.14
C LEU A 459 -6.08 -28.21 -4.81
N GLY A 460 -5.91 -29.27 -4.02
CA GLY A 460 -5.93 -30.66 -4.49
C GLY A 460 -4.67 -31.08 -5.26
N TRP A 461 -3.54 -30.40 -5.06
CA TRP A 461 -2.27 -30.83 -5.65
C TRP A 461 -1.83 -32.17 -5.08
N THR A 462 -1.25 -32.97 -5.96
CA THR A 462 -0.51 -34.19 -5.60
C THR A 462 0.84 -33.83 -4.98
N ARG A 463 1.42 -34.76 -4.23
CA ARG A 463 2.82 -34.65 -3.75
C ARG A 463 3.80 -34.32 -4.88
N GLN A 464 3.64 -34.95 -6.04
CA GLN A 464 4.55 -34.76 -7.16
C GLN A 464 4.47 -33.34 -7.75
N GLN A 465 3.26 -32.76 -7.83
CA GLN A 465 3.09 -31.37 -8.27
C GLN A 465 3.79 -30.38 -7.32
N ALA A 466 3.69 -30.59 -6.01
CA ALA A 466 4.41 -29.79 -5.02
C ALA A 466 5.94 -29.90 -5.19
N VAL A 467 6.46 -31.11 -5.37
CA VAL A 467 7.89 -31.34 -5.62
C VAL A 467 8.35 -30.67 -6.91
N ASP A 468 7.63 -30.86 -8.02
CA ASP A 468 7.99 -30.30 -9.32
C ASP A 468 7.95 -28.77 -9.32
N TYR A 469 6.97 -28.19 -8.61
CA TYR A 469 6.87 -26.75 -8.42
C TYR A 469 8.10 -26.19 -7.71
N LEU A 470 8.51 -26.77 -6.57
CA LEU A 470 9.69 -26.30 -5.84
C LEU A 470 10.99 -26.49 -6.63
N VAL A 471 11.12 -27.58 -7.40
CA VAL A 471 12.28 -27.81 -8.26
C VAL A 471 12.38 -26.74 -9.36
N GLY A 472 11.25 -26.33 -9.93
CA GLY A 472 11.22 -25.30 -10.97
C GLY A 472 11.48 -23.88 -10.45
N ASN A 473 11.10 -23.59 -9.20
CA ASN A 473 11.01 -22.22 -8.68
C ASN A 473 11.98 -21.90 -7.53
N THR A 474 12.74 -22.88 -7.02
CA THR A 474 13.71 -22.66 -5.93
C THR A 474 15.04 -23.34 -6.23
N PRO A 475 16.19 -22.80 -5.80
CA PRO A 475 17.49 -23.41 -6.02
C PRO A 475 17.81 -24.55 -5.02
N MET A 476 16.84 -25.06 -4.27
CA MET A 476 17.07 -26.19 -3.36
C MET A 476 17.35 -27.51 -4.08
N GLY A 477 18.03 -28.43 -3.40
CA GLY A 477 18.27 -29.77 -3.91
C GLY A 477 17.00 -30.63 -3.91
N ARG A 478 16.83 -31.52 -4.89
CA ARG A 478 15.64 -32.37 -5.00
C ARG A 478 15.36 -33.21 -3.75
N LEU A 479 16.39 -33.77 -3.12
CA LEU A 479 16.24 -34.60 -1.91
C LEU A 479 15.68 -33.79 -0.74
N GLU A 480 16.17 -32.55 -0.57
CA GLU A 480 15.70 -31.62 0.45
C GLU A 480 14.26 -31.18 0.16
N ILE A 481 13.93 -30.88 -1.10
CA ILE A 481 12.56 -30.58 -1.53
C ILE A 481 11.61 -31.73 -1.22
N GLU A 482 11.99 -32.97 -1.51
CA GLU A 482 11.15 -34.14 -1.24
C GLU A 482 10.91 -34.33 0.26
N ALA A 483 11.94 -34.14 1.09
CA ALA A 483 11.82 -34.20 2.55
C ALA A 483 10.93 -33.08 3.10
N GLU A 484 11.10 -31.85 2.61
CA GLU A 484 10.27 -30.70 3.01
C GLU A 484 8.81 -30.87 2.57
N VAL A 485 8.53 -31.37 1.35
CA VAL A 485 7.15 -31.65 0.92
C VAL A 485 6.51 -32.72 1.82
N ASP A 486 7.26 -33.76 2.20
CA ASP A 486 6.77 -34.76 3.15
C ASP A 486 6.52 -34.14 4.54
N ARG A 487 7.34 -33.16 4.95
CA ARG A 487 7.12 -32.34 6.16
C ARG A 487 5.82 -31.56 6.09
N TYR A 488 5.55 -30.88 4.97
CA TYR A 488 4.34 -30.06 4.79
C TYR A 488 3.07 -30.93 4.83
N ILE A 489 3.10 -32.09 4.17
CA ILE A 489 2.00 -33.07 4.23
C ILE A 489 1.72 -33.51 5.67
N GLY A 490 2.79 -33.73 6.45
CA GLY A 490 2.69 -34.20 7.84
C GLY A 490 2.38 -33.11 8.87
N TYR A 491 2.54 -31.83 8.51
CA TYR A 491 2.31 -30.70 9.40
C TYR A 491 1.63 -29.52 8.66
N PRO A 492 0.36 -29.67 8.27
CA PRO A 492 -0.33 -28.75 7.37
C PRO A 492 -0.43 -27.34 7.97
N GLY A 493 -0.16 -26.31 7.17
CA GLY A 493 -0.32 -24.92 7.57
C GLY A 493 0.90 -24.32 8.30
N GLN A 494 1.74 -25.13 8.95
CA GLN A 494 2.92 -24.65 9.69
C GLN A 494 3.88 -23.89 8.77
N ALA A 495 4.06 -24.38 7.54
CA ALA A 495 4.97 -23.81 6.56
C ALA A 495 4.57 -22.39 6.12
N LEU A 496 3.31 -21.99 6.32
CA LEU A 496 2.78 -20.68 5.94
C LEU A 496 3.29 -19.56 6.85
N ALA A 497 3.55 -19.88 8.12
CA ALA A 497 3.85 -18.92 9.18
C ALA A 497 5.05 -18.01 8.87
N TYR A 498 6.11 -18.56 8.28
CA TYR A 498 7.35 -17.84 8.00
C TYR A 498 7.12 -16.60 7.13
N LEU A 499 6.59 -16.81 5.92
CA LEU A 499 6.45 -15.72 4.97
C LEU A 499 5.27 -14.81 5.33
N VAL A 500 4.15 -15.36 5.80
CA VAL A 500 3.03 -14.53 6.27
C VAL A 500 3.48 -13.62 7.40
N GLY A 501 4.20 -14.17 8.38
CA GLY A 501 4.76 -13.44 9.51
C GLY A 501 5.64 -12.28 9.10
N ARG A 502 6.61 -12.53 8.21
CA ARG A 502 7.46 -11.46 7.68
C ARG A 502 6.64 -10.39 6.97
N LEU A 503 5.76 -10.80 6.05
CA LEU A 503 5.00 -9.86 5.23
C LEU A 503 4.13 -8.95 6.10
N GLU A 504 3.51 -9.47 7.15
CA GLU A 504 2.76 -8.65 8.10
C GLU A 504 3.67 -7.70 8.89
N ILE A 505 4.82 -8.15 9.40
CA ILE A 505 5.77 -7.25 10.09
C ILE A 505 6.23 -6.13 9.16
N GLN A 506 6.52 -6.44 7.89
CA GLN A 506 6.88 -5.44 6.88
C GLN A 506 5.73 -4.49 6.56
N ARG A 507 4.49 -4.99 6.45
CA ARG A 507 3.30 -4.17 6.26
C ARG A 507 3.09 -3.21 7.43
N ILE A 508 3.22 -3.71 8.66
CA ILE A 508 3.08 -2.92 9.89
C ILE A 508 4.18 -1.86 9.98
N ARG A 509 5.44 -2.20 9.65
CA ARG A 509 6.55 -1.25 9.57
C ARG A 509 6.29 -0.17 8.52
N ALA A 510 5.91 -0.55 7.31
CA ALA A 510 5.66 0.39 6.22
C ALA A 510 4.51 1.36 6.56
N ALA A 511 3.45 0.87 7.21
CA ALA A 511 2.37 1.72 7.69
C ALA A 511 2.86 2.74 8.73
N ALA A 512 3.70 2.32 9.68
CA ALA A 512 4.30 3.22 10.67
C ALA A 512 5.29 4.23 10.04
N GLU A 513 6.14 3.79 9.11
CA GLU A 513 7.06 4.65 8.35
C GLU A 513 6.32 5.74 7.59
N THR A 514 5.26 5.36 6.87
CA THR A 514 4.46 6.31 6.09
C THR A 514 3.76 7.31 7.01
N ARG A 515 3.19 6.82 8.13
CA ARG A 515 2.42 7.65 9.05
C ARG A 515 3.27 8.61 9.88
N LEU A 516 4.43 8.17 10.35
CA LEU A 516 5.33 8.99 11.16
C LEU A 516 6.27 9.85 10.31
N GLY A 517 6.52 9.47 9.05
CA GLY A 517 7.39 10.22 8.15
C GLY A 517 8.78 10.41 8.75
N SER A 518 9.24 11.66 8.85
CA SER A 518 10.55 11.99 9.43
C SER A 518 10.66 11.72 10.94
N GLU A 519 9.54 11.50 11.64
CA GLU A 519 9.53 11.11 13.05
C GLU A 519 9.67 9.60 13.26
N PHE A 520 9.63 8.79 12.20
CA PHE A 520 9.84 7.35 12.31
C PHE A 520 11.27 7.03 12.77
N ASP A 521 11.39 6.35 13.90
CA ASP A 521 12.65 5.75 14.37
C ASP A 521 12.55 4.23 14.32
N VAL A 522 13.34 3.61 13.43
CA VAL A 522 13.40 2.15 13.28
C VAL A 522 13.80 1.44 14.58
N ARG A 523 14.59 2.09 15.45
CA ARG A 523 14.98 1.54 16.75
C ARG A 523 13.79 1.47 17.69
N ALA A 524 12.98 2.53 17.72
CA ALA A 524 11.77 2.57 18.52
C ALA A 524 10.72 1.58 17.99
N PHE A 525 10.58 1.45 16.67
CA PHE A 525 9.72 0.44 16.04
C PHE A 525 10.10 -0.98 16.47
N HIS A 526 11.38 -1.36 16.36
CA HIS A 526 11.82 -2.69 16.78
C HIS A 526 11.64 -2.94 18.28
N ASP A 527 11.87 -1.92 19.12
CA ASP A 527 11.61 -2.02 20.55
C ASP A 527 10.12 -2.27 20.82
N VAL A 528 9.20 -1.60 20.11
CA VAL A 528 7.76 -1.84 20.21
C VAL A 528 7.41 -3.26 19.80
N VAL A 529 7.93 -3.75 18.67
CA VAL A 529 7.69 -5.11 18.19
C VAL A 529 8.11 -6.15 19.24
N LEU A 530 9.29 -5.98 19.85
CA LEU A 530 9.86 -6.96 20.78
C LEU A 530 9.38 -6.81 22.24
N SER A 531 8.98 -5.63 22.68
CA SER A 531 8.64 -5.32 24.08
C SER A 531 7.40 -6.03 24.61
N GLY A 532 6.55 -6.56 23.72
CA GLY A 532 5.37 -7.33 24.09
C GLY A 532 5.65 -8.81 24.40
N GLY A 533 6.82 -9.34 24.05
CA GLY A 533 6.99 -10.78 23.86
C GLY A 533 6.28 -11.25 22.59
N ALA A 534 6.04 -12.56 22.45
CA ALA A 534 5.39 -13.08 21.25
C ALA A 534 3.91 -12.68 21.17
N LEU A 535 3.51 -12.16 20.01
CA LEU A 535 2.17 -11.63 19.76
C LEU A 535 1.52 -12.29 18.54
N PRO A 536 0.19 -12.50 18.51
CA PRO A 536 -0.53 -12.65 17.25
C PRO A 536 -0.27 -11.41 16.38
N LEU A 537 -0.14 -11.59 15.06
CA LEU A 537 0.20 -10.48 14.16
C LEU A 537 -0.86 -9.38 14.16
N SER A 538 -2.14 -9.74 14.34
CA SER A 538 -3.25 -8.79 14.50
C SER A 538 -3.12 -7.91 15.76
N VAL A 539 -2.62 -8.50 16.85
CA VAL A 539 -2.36 -7.77 18.10
C VAL A 539 -1.12 -6.90 17.95
N LEU A 540 -0.08 -7.38 17.26
CA LEU A 540 1.11 -6.59 16.96
C LEU A 540 0.76 -5.33 16.13
N ASP A 541 -0.07 -5.48 15.09
CA ASP A 541 -0.55 -4.36 14.28
C ASP A 541 -1.24 -3.30 15.15
N THR A 542 -2.13 -3.74 16.05
CA THR A 542 -2.82 -2.86 17.00
C THR A 542 -1.85 -2.14 17.93
N VAL A 543 -0.86 -2.85 18.48
CA VAL A 543 0.16 -2.27 19.39
C VAL A 543 0.99 -1.21 18.66
N VAL A 544 1.42 -1.47 17.43
CA VAL A 544 2.17 -0.50 16.63
C VAL A 544 1.28 0.68 16.25
N ALA A 545 0.02 0.46 15.88
CA ALA A 545 -0.93 1.53 15.58
C ALA A 545 -1.17 2.44 16.80
N GLU A 546 -1.30 1.87 18.01
CA GLU A 546 -1.39 2.64 19.26
C GLU A 546 -0.10 3.43 19.53
N TRP A 547 1.08 2.85 19.29
CA TRP A 547 2.37 3.55 19.40
C TRP A 547 2.49 4.72 18.41
N VAL A 548 2.10 4.52 17.16
CA VAL A 548 2.05 5.57 16.13
C VAL A 548 1.09 6.69 16.56
N ALA A 549 -0.12 6.35 17.01
CA ALA A 549 -1.08 7.33 17.52
C ALA A 549 -0.56 8.12 18.74
N GLY A 550 0.31 7.50 19.55
CA GLY A 550 0.98 8.13 20.69
C GLY A 550 1.92 9.29 20.32
N HIS A 551 2.31 9.43 19.05
CA HIS A 551 3.11 10.57 18.56
C HIS A 551 2.26 11.83 18.33
N GLY A 552 0.93 11.72 18.35
CA GLY A 552 0.03 12.81 18.03
C GLY A 552 0.01 13.11 16.53
N ASP A 553 -0.20 14.38 16.19
CA ASP A 553 -0.26 14.82 14.80
C ASP A 553 1.15 14.98 14.22
N THR A 554 1.52 14.11 13.30
CA THR A 554 2.69 14.26 12.44
C THR A 554 2.28 14.91 11.11
N VAL A 555 3.22 15.56 10.44
CA VAL A 555 2.95 16.16 9.12
C VAL A 555 2.55 15.10 8.09
N ALA A 556 3.25 13.96 8.08
CA ALA A 556 2.95 12.87 7.16
C ALA A 556 1.56 12.27 7.42
N GLY A 557 1.20 12.05 8.69
CA GLY A 557 -0.12 11.54 9.05
C GLY A 557 -1.24 12.53 8.72
N LEU A 558 -1.06 13.83 8.97
CA LEU A 558 -2.03 14.84 8.55
C LEU A 558 -2.16 14.90 7.01
N ALA A 559 -1.09 14.65 6.27
CA ALA A 559 -1.13 14.64 4.80
C ALA A 559 -1.97 13.47 4.26
N GLU A 560 -1.78 12.27 4.82
CA GLU A 560 -2.59 11.09 4.48
C GLU A 560 -4.06 11.30 4.84
N ASP A 561 -4.34 11.77 6.06
CA ASP A 561 -5.70 11.95 6.53
C ASP A 561 -6.44 13.03 5.71
N LEU A 562 -5.76 14.12 5.35
CA LEU A 562 -6.33 15.15 4.49
C LEU A 562 -6.66 14.59 3.10
N LEU A 563 -5.78 13.77 2.53
CA LEU A 563 -6.03 13.13 1.24
C LEU A 563 -7.23 12.18 1.30
N GLU A 564 -7.35 11.39 2.37
CA GLU A 564 -8.52 10.54 2.58
C GLU A 564 -9.80 11.37 2.77
N LEU A 565 -9.74 12.53 3.45
CA LEU A 565 -10.87 13.46 3.52
C LEU A 565 -11.25 14.04 2.16
N GLU A 566 -10.28 14.33 1.29
CA GLU A 566 -10.55 14.75 -0.10
C GLU A 566 -11.27 13.63 -0.87
N PHE A 567 -10.82 12.38 -0.74
CA PHE A 567 -11.50 11.25 -1.38
C PHE A 567 -12.87 10.93 -0.76
N GLU A 568 -13.08 11.20 0.52
CA GLU A 568 -14.41 11.10 1.14
C GLU A 568 -15.37 12.16 0.56
N ARG A 569 -14.87 13.38 0.33
CA ARG A 569 -15.63 14.47 -0.28
C ARG A 569 -15.89 14.23 -1.77
N GLU A 570 -14.88 13.79 -2.50
CA GLU A 570 -14.88 13.59 -3.96
C GLU A 570 -14.48 12.14 -4.33
N PRO A 571 -15.30 11.13 -3.99
CA PRO A 571 -14.95 9.71 -4.15
C PRO A 571 -14.69 9.25 -5.59
N ILE A 572 -15.13 10.04 -6.59
CA ILE A 572 -14.87 9.72 -8.00
C ILE A 572 -13.39 9.99 -8.36
N GLU A 573 -12.74 10.97 -7.73
CA GLU A 573 -11.32 11.29 -8.00
C GLU A 573 -10.40 10.12 -7.65
N ARG A 574 -10.68 9.42 -6.55
CA ARG A 574 -9.94 8.22 -6.16
C ARG A 574 -9.93 7.16 -7.28
N THR A 575 -11.09 6.91 -7.88
CA THR A 575 -11.21 6.00 -9.04
C THR A 575 -10.48 6.56 -10.26
N LEU A 576 -10.57 7.86 -10.55
CA LEU A 576 -9.91 8.49 -11.72
C LEU A 576 -8.39 8.39 -11.67
N TYR A 577 -7.79 8.40 -10.48
CA TYR A 577 -6.37 8.18 -10.25
C TYR A 577 -5.95 6.70 -10.24
N GLY A 578 -6.89 5.76 -10.30
CA GLY A 578 -6.60 4.32 -10.23
C GLY A 578 -6.23 3.84 -8.82
N LEU A 579 -6.66 4.55 -7.77
CA LEU A 579 -6.36 4.19 -6.39
C LEU A 579 -7.41 3.20 -5.83
N PRO A 580 -7.00 2.24 -4.98
CA PRO A 580 -7.92 1.24 -4.43
C PRO A 580 -8.94 1.88 -3.49
N GLY A 581 -10.23 1.53 -3.61
CA GLY A 581 -11.31 2.05 -2.76
C GLY A 581 -12.67 1.39 -3.07
N ASP A 582 -13.77 1.99 -2.59
CA ASP A 582 -15.12 1.64 -3.05
C ASP A 582 -15.52 2.48 -4.27
N ASP A 583 -15.39 1.88 -5.45
CA ASP A 583 -15.78 2.49 -6.73
C ASP A 583 -17.30 2.64 -6.93
N GLY A 584 -18.10 2.37 -5.91
CA GLY A 584 -19.57 2.50 -5.93
C GLY A 584 -20.13 3.77 -5.33
N VAL A 585 -19.30 4.64 -4.75
CA VAL A 585 -19.75 5.80 -3.95
C VAL A 585 -19.83 7.07 -4.81
N LEU A 586 -20.90 7.85 -4.60
CA LEU A 586 -21.07 9.22 -5.12
C LEU A 586 -20.80 10.25 -4.01
N PRO A 587 -20.37 11.49 -4.35
CA PRO A 587 -20.28 12.58 -3.38
C PRO A 587 -21.62 12.83 -2.67
N ASP A 588 -21.60 13.33 -1.42
CA ASP A 588 -22.80 13.79 -0.71
C ASP A 588 -22.95 15.33 -0.85
N PRO A 589 -23.87 15.82 -1.70
CA PRO A 589 -24.05 17.25 -1.94
C PRO A 589 -24.94 17.94 -0.89
N SER A 590 -25.34 17.23 0.18
CA SER A 590 -26.22 17.78 1.20
C SER A 590 -25.56 18.93 1.97
N LEU A 591 -26.39 19.82 2.52
CA LEU A 591 -25.92 20.89 3.40
C LEU A 591 -25.29 20.37 4.69
N ALA A 592 -25.74 19.22 5.18
CA ALA A 592 -25.19 18.58 6.37
C ALA A 592 -23.77 18.06 6.11
N ALA A 593 -23.55 17.36 4.98
CA ALA A 593 -22.22 16.94 4.56
C ALA A 593 -21.31 18.15 4.32
N THR A 594 -21.80 19.17 3.61
CA THR A 594 -21.06 20.43 3.40
C THR A 594 -20.58 21.06 4.71
N ALA A 595 -21.45 21.17 5.72
CA ALA A 595 -21.09 21.72 7.02
C ALA A 595 -20.07 20.83 7.78
N SER A 596 -20.24 19.50 7.68
CA SER A 596 -19.30 18.52 8.26
C SER A 596 -17.91 18.64 7.65
N PHE A 597 -17.81 18.62 6.31
CA PHE A 597 -16.54 18.78 5.60
C PHE A 597 -15.90 20.13 5.94
N ARG A 598 -16.65 21.23 5.89
CA ARG A 598 -16.14 22.56 6.25
C ARG A 598 -15.54 22.59 7.67
N ALA A 599 -16.17 21.93 8.64
CA ALA A 599 -15.63 21.83 10.00
C ALA A 599 -14.35 20.98 10.06
N ARG A 600 -14.33 19.83 9.37
CA ARG A 600 -13.17 18.91 9.34
C ARG A 600 -11.97 19.52 8.62
N PHE A 601 -12.14 20.17 7.48
CA PHE A 601 -11.04 20.89 6.80
C PHE A 601 -10.51 22.04 7.65
N ALA A 602 -11.36 22.78 8.37
CA ALA A 602 -10.90 23.81 9.30
C ALA A 602 -10.06 23.22 10.43
N ASP A 603 -10.49 22.09 11.02
CA ASP A 603 -9.73 21.35 12.03
C ASP A 603 -8.36 20.88 11.52
N PHE A 604 -8.28 20.36 10.29
CA PHE A 604 -7.00 19.98 9.67
C PHE A 604 -6.04 21.16 9.54
N ALA A 605 -6.53 22.31 9.10
CA ALA A 605 -5.71 23.51 9.00
C ALA A 605 -5.18 23.93 10.38
N ASP A 606 -6.05 23.94 11.40
CA ASP A 606 -5.68 24.34 12.77
C ASP A 606 -4.65 23.36 13.39
N ARG A 607 -4.81 22.05 13.18
CA ARG A 607 -3.87 21.00 13.63
C ARG A 607 -2.51 21.12 12.94
N ALA A 608 -2.49 21.33 11.61
CA ALA A 608 -1.25 21.54 10.87
C ALA A 608 -0.54 22.85 11.28
N GLU A 609 -1.29 23.92 11.56
CA GLU A 609 -0.75 25.18 12.06
C GLU A 609 -0.10 25.02 13.44
N ALA A 610 -0.62 24.13 14.30
CA ALA A 610 -0.09 23.85 15.63
C ALA A 610 1.28 23.15 15.62
N ILE A 611 1.64 22.47 14.53
CA ILE A 611 2.99 21.89 14.36
C ILE A 611 3.98 23.03 14.06
N ASP A 612 5.06 23.13 14.86
CA ASP A 612 6.08 24.17 14.67
C ASP A 612 6.90 23.91 13.40
N ARG A 613 6.82 24.84 12.44
CA ARG A 613 7.56 24.76 11.18
C ARG A 613 9.08 24.72 11.37
N ALA A 614 9.63 25.34 12.41
CA ALA A 614 11.09 25.50 12.56
C ALA A 614 11.83 24.19 12.91
N GLY A 615 11.12 23.19 13.45
CA GLY A 615 11.69 21.88 13.80
C GLY A 615 11.58 20.83 12.70
N LEU A 616 10.93 21.16 11.58
CA LEU A 616 10.63 20.22 10.50
C LEU A 616 11.78 20.08 9.51
N SER A 617 11.83 18.92 8.86
CA SER A 617 12.62 18.76 7.64
C SER A 617 12.12 19.72 6.56
N ALA A 618 12.94 20.04 5.55
CA ALA A 618 12.52 20.90 4.44
C ALA A 618 11.28 20.35 3.72
N THR A 619 11.22 19.02 3.54
CA THR A 619 10.09 18.33 2.92
C THR A 619 8.82 18.44 3.77
N ASP A 620 8.92 18.26 5.08
CA ASP A 620 7.76 18.34 5.98
C ASP A 620 7.27 19.77 6.16
N ALA A 621 8.18 20.76 6.18
CA ALA A 621 7.79 22.16 6.23
C ALA A 621 6.90 22.53 5.03
N VAL A 622 7.28 22.10 3.82
CA VAL A 622 6.47 22.31 2.61
C VAL A 622 5.17 21.52 2.66
N THR A 623 5.20 20.27 3.12
CA THR A 623 4.00 19.43 3.21
C THR A 623 2.98 20.02 4.19
N ARG A 624 3.44 20.53 5.33
CA ARG A 624 2.61 21.30 6.28
C ARG A 624 1.98 22.52 5.61
N ASP A 625 2.76 23.30 4.87
CA ASP A 625 2.26 24.50 4.19
C ASP A 625 1.23 24.14 3.09
N VAL A 626 1.39 23.00 2.41
CA VAL A 626 0.42 22.42 1.45
C VAL A 626 -0.88 22.02 2.15
N ILE A 627 -0.81 21.32 3.29
CA ILE A 627 -1.99 20.92 4.09
C ILE A 627 -2.81 22.16 4.47
N ILE A 628 -2.14 23.19 5.03
CA ILE A 628 -2.79 24.43 5.46
C ILE A 628 -3.45 25.13 4.27
N ALA A 629 -2.71 25.35 3.19
CA ALA A 629 -3.22 26.08 2.02
C ALA A 629 -4.41 25.35 1.38
N ARG A 630 -4.32 24.02 1.24
CA ARG A 630 -5.42 23.23 0.68
C ARG A 630 -6.65 23.28 1.57
N ALA A 631 -6.48 22.98 2.85
CA ALA A 631 -7.60 22.91 3.79
C ALA A 631 -8.32 24.26 3.93
N ARG A 632 -7.57 25.36 4.04
CA ARG A 632 -8.14 26.72 4.05
C ARG A 632 -8.81 27.07 2.72
N GLY A 633 -8.21 26.69 1.58
CA GLY A 633 -8.81 26.91 0.25
C GLY A 633 -10.15 26.18 0.07
N VAL A 634 -10.26 24.95 0.54
CA VAL A 634 -11.54 24.21 0.55
C VAL A 634 -12.55 24.90 1.46
N VAL A 635 -12.17 25.35 2.65
CA VAL A 635 -13.06 26.13 3.54
C VAL A 635 -13.55 27.40 2.85
N ASP A 636 -12.68 28.18 2.21
CA ASP A 636 -13.06 29.38 1.46
C ASP A 636 -14.04 29.06 0.31
N SER A 637 -13.82 27.96 -0.41
CA SER A 637 -14.74 27.48 -1.46
C SER A 637 -16.11 27.09 -0.90
N LEU A 638 -16.17 26.33 0.20
CA LEU A 638 -17.43 25.94 0.84
C LEU A 638 -18.16 27.15 1.43
N ASP A 639 -17.44 28.07 2.07
CA ASP A 639 -18.01 29.30 2.65
C ASP A 639 -18.52 30.27 1.56
N SER A 640 -18.06 30.15 0.31
CA SER A 640 -18.61 30.89 -0.84
C SER A 640 -20.04 30.44 -1.20
N ARG A 641 -20.40 29.19 -0.90
CA ARG A 641 -21.64 28.50 -1.31
C ARG A 641 -21.80 28.36 -2.83
N LEU A 642 -20.71 28.36 -3.59
CA LEU A 642 -20.72 28.29 -5.06
C LEU A 642 -21.55 27.13 -5.60
N SER A 643 -21.36 25.91 -5.08
CA SER A 643 -22.10 24.70 -5.51
C SER A 643 -23.62 24.83 -5.36
N GLY A 644 -24.09 25.68 -4.44
CA GLY A 644 -25.51 25.90 -4.17
C GLY A 644 -26.21 26.83 -5.17
N PHE A 645 -25.47 27.54 -6.03
CA PHE A 645 -26.07 28.37 -7.08
C PHE A 645 -25.42 28.19 -8.47
N ALA A 646 -24.37 27.38 -8.59
CA ALA A 646 -23.80 26.98 -9.88
C ALA A 646 -24.71 25.98 -10.61
N VAL A 647 -25.10 26.29 -11.85
CA VAL A 647 -26.11 25.51 -12.60
C VAL A 647 -25.76 25.24 -14.07
N SER A 648 -24.65 25.77 -14.58
CA SER A 648 -24.46 25.97 -16.04
C SER A 648 -23.21 25.37 -16.65
N ASP A 649 -22.23 24.93 -15.86
CA ASP A 649 -20.96 24.40 -16.35
C ASP A 649 -20.56 23.09 -15.67
N GLY A 650 -19.71 22.29 -16.33
CA GLY A 650 -19.26 20.99 -15.83
C GLY A 650 -18.16 21.03 -14.78
N PHE A 651 -17.75 22.21 -14.28
CA PHE A 651 -16.72 22.35 -13.25
C PHE A 651 -17.32 22.68 -11.89
N SER A 652 -18.28 23.60 -11.83
CA SER A 652 -18.82 24.12 -10.58
C SER A 652 -20.24 23.66 -10.26
N SER A 653 -21.04 23.27 -11.27
CA SER A 653 -22.41 22.78 -11.06
C SER A 653 -22.39 21.29 -10.70
N PRO A 654 -22.77 20.88 -9.47
CA PRO A 654 -22.70 19.48 -9.04
C PRO A 654 -23.46 18.52 -9.99
N ALA A 655 -24.63 18.95 -10.46
CA ALA A 655 -25.44 18.15 -11.38
C ALA A 655 -24.76 17.90 -12.74
N LEU A 656 -23.99 18.86 -13.25
CA LEU A 656 -23.35 18.74 -14.57
C LEU A 656 -21.95 18.13 -14.46
N GLN A 657 -21.22 18.46 -13.40
CA GLN A 657 -19.94 17.85 -13.05
C GLN A 657 -20.06 16.33 -12.91
N LEU A 658 -21.18 15.83 -12.37
CA LEU A 658 -21.42 14.39 -12.28
C LEU A 658 -21.44 13.69 -13.66
N ILE A 659 -21.99 14.33 -14.70
CA ILE A 659 -21.97 13.77 -16.06
C ILE A 659 -20.52 13.69 -16.56
N THR A 660 -19.77 14.78 -16.42
CA THR A 660 -18.36 14.87 -16.84
C THR A 660 -17.50 13.81 -16.15
N ASN A 661 -17.65 13.66 -14.83
CA ASN A 661 -16.80 12.76 -14.06
C ASN A 661 -17.12 11.29 -14.35
N LEU A 662 -18.41 10.93 -14.47
CA LEU A 662 -18.81 9.55 -14.74
C LEU A 662 -18.55 9.12 -16.19
N SER A 663 -18.53 10.03 -17.16
CA SER A 663 -18.19 9.68 -18.55
C SER A 663 -16.69 9.40 -18.73
N ALA A 664 -15.83 9.94 -17.86
CA ALA A 664 -14.39 9.73 -17.88
C ALA A 664 -13.93 8.39 -17.28
N LEU A 665 -14.82 7.65 -16.60
CA LEU A 665 -14.50 6.37 -15.99
C LEU A 665 -14.49 5.23 -17.02
N VAL A 666 -13.52 4.32 -16.90
CA VAL A 666 -13.50 3.06 -17.65
C VAL A 666 -13.37 1.92 -16.63
N PRO A 667 -14.41 1.12 -16.39
CA PRO A 667 -14.32 0.01 -15.45
C PRO A 667 -13.40 -1.09 -15.98
N GLU A 668 -12.30 -1.36 -15.28
CA GLU A 668 -11.25 -2.28 -15.74
C GLU A 668 -11.43 -3.72 -15.27
N ASP A 669 -12.28 -3.94 -14.27
CA ASP A 669 -12.58 -5.25 -13.71
C ASP A 669 -14.07 -5.36 -13.33
N GLU A 670 -14.48 -6.57 -12.92
CA GLU A 670 -15.87 -6.83 -12.53
C GLU A 670 -16.31 -5.98 -11.32
N LYS A 671 -15.43 -5.77 -10.33
CA LYS A 671 -15.76 -4.98 -9.12
C LYS A 671 -15.99 -3.51 -9.47
N LYS A 672 -15.11 -2.90 -10.27
CA LYS A 672 -15.24 -1.53 -10.78
C LYS A 672 -16.48 -1.39 -11.66
N ALA A 673 -16.82 -2.41 -12.47
CA ALA A 673 -18.03 -2.40 -13.29
C ALA A 673 -19.29 -2.41 -12.42
N GLN A 674 -19.34 -3.25 -11.39
CA GLN A 674 -20.44 -3.23 -10.41
C GLN A 674 -20.49 -1.91 -9.62
N GLY A 675 -19.34 -1.31 -9.29
CA GLY A 675 -19.25 0.02 -8.70
C GLY A 675 -19.88 1.10 -9.59
N TYR A 676 -19.58 1.10 -10.88
CA TYR A 676 -20.17 2.02 -11.84
C TYR A 676 -21.70 1.91 -11.89
N LEU A 677 -22.24 0.68 -11.90
CA LEU A 677 -23.70 0.46 -11.85
C LEU A 677 -24.31 0.97 -10.53
N ARG A 678 -23.63 0.78 -9.38
CA ARG A 678 -24.08 1.37 -8.11
C ARG A 678 -24.11 2.89 -8.14
N ARG A 679 -23.12 3.53 -8.77
CA ARG A 679 -23.12 5.00 -8.98
C ARG A 679 -24.31 5.43 -9.82
N LEU A 680 -24.59 4.78 -10.96
CA LEU A 680 -25.77 5.08 -11.79
C LEU A 680 -27.09 4.90 -11.00
N ALA A 681 -27.19 3.87 -10.17
CA ALA A 681 -28.34 3.65 -9.31
C ALA A 681 -28.52 4.76 -8.24
N GLY A 682 -27.43 5.35 -7.77
CA GLY A 682 -27.43 6.44 -6.78
C GLY A 682 -27.67 7.85 -7.34
N VAL A 683 -27.64 8.05 -8.67
CA VAL A 683 -27.80 9.39 -9.30
C VAL A 683 -29.12 10.06 -8.93
N GLY A 684 -30.19 9.27 -8.76
CA GLY A 684 -31.51 9.79 -8.37
C GLY A 684 -31.46 10.54 -7.04
N ASP A 685 -30.96 9.87 -6.00
CA ASP A 685 -30.84 10.44 -4.65
C ASP A 685 -29.85 11.60 -4.62
N TYR A 686 -28.73 11.48 -5.35
CA TYR A 686 -27.76 12.55 -5.50
C TYR A 686 -28.39 13.84 -6.05
N LEU A 687 -29.11 13.77 -7.17
CA LEU A 687 -29.72 14.95 -7.77
C LEU A 687 -30.85 15.53 -6.93
N ASP A 688 -31.59 14.70 -6.20
CA ASP A 688 -32.61 15.19 -5.27
C ASP A 688 -31.95 15.98 -4.11
N ALA A 689 -30.81 15.51 -3.59
CA ALA A 689 -30.02 16.25 -2.61
C ALA A 689 -29.41 17.55 -3.16
N VAL A 690 -28.94 17.56 -4.42
CA VAL A 690 -28.51 18.79 -5.10
C VAL A 690 -29.66 19.79 -5.18
N ILE A 691 -30.85 19.36 -5.61
CA ILE A 691 -32.05 20.21 -5.71
C ILE A 691 -32.38 20.81 -4.34
N GLU A 692 -32.36 20.03 -3.26
CA GLU A 692 -32.63 20.51 -1.91
C GLU A 692 -31.61 21.56 -1.44
N ALA A 693 -30.31 21.29 -1.63
CA ALA A 693 -29.24 22.22 -1.26
C ALA A 693 -29.29 23.53 -2.06
N GLN A 694 -29.55 23.44 -3.37
CA GLN A 694 -29.71 24.62 -4.23
C GLN A 694 -30.97 25.40 -3.89
N ARG A 695 -32.11 24.74 -3.64
CA ARG A 695 -33.35 25.40 -3.22
C ARG A 695 -33.15 26.21 -1.93
N ALA A 696 -32.48 25.64 -0.94
CA ALA A 696 -32.15 26.33 0.31
C ALA A 696 -31.21 27.53 0.05
N THR A 697 -30.22 27.38 -0.83
CA THR A 697 -29.27 28.44 -1.16
C THR A 697 -29.92 29.60 -1.93
N VAL A 698 -30.79 29.30 -2.89
CA VAL A 698 -31.59 30.29 -3.59
C VAL A 698 -32.55 31.01 -2.65
N ALA A 699 -33.16 30.30 -1.69
CA ALA A 699 -34.04 30.90 -0.67
C ALA A 699 -33.31 31.91 0.23
N ASP A 700 -32.01 31.73 0.47
CA ASP A 700 -31.14 32.67 1.19
C ASP A 700 -30.71 33.88 0.33
N GLY A 701 -31.17 33.97 -0.92
CA GLY A 701 -30.90 35.08 -1.84
C GLY A 701 -29.71 34.87 -2.77
N PHE A 702 -29.10 33.68 -2.78
CA PHE A 702 -28.03 33.29 -3.69
C PHE A 702 -28.63 32.66 -4.95
N ALA A 703 -29.11 33.50 -5.86
CA ALA A 703 -29.65 33.05 -7.14
C ALA A 703 -28.63 33.30 -8.27
N PRO A 704 -28.46 32.34 -9.21
CA PRO A 704 -27.64 32.56 -10.40
C PRO A 704 -28.25 33.59 -11.33
N PRO A 705 -27.46 34.16 -12.27
CA PRO A 705 -27.99 34.96 -13.38
C PRO A 705 -28.90 34.16 -14.30
N ASP A 706 -29.95 34.82 -14.81
CA ASP A 706 -30.98 34.24 -15.67
C ASP A 706 -30.41 33.57 -16.94
N PHE A 707 -29.38 34.17 -17.55
CA PHE A 707 -28.74 33.56 -18.72
C PHE A 707 -28.03 32.24 -18.40
N LEU A 708 -27.40 32.10 -17.22
CA LEU A 708 -26.78 30.84 -16.80
C LEU A 708 -27.83 29.77 -16.47
N VAL A 709 -28.97 30.15 -15.89
CA VAL A 709 -30.09 29.22 -15.69
C VAL A 709 -30.57 28.66 -17.04
N ARG A 710 -30.72 29.52 -18.06
CA ARG A 710 -31.05 29.07 -19.42
C ARG A 710 -29.99 28.16 -20.02
N VAL A 711 -28.71 28.45 -19.82
CA VAL A 711 -27.60 27.59 -20.27
C VAL A 711 -27.66 26.22 -19.61
N GLY A 712 -27.88 26.17 -18.29
CA GLY A 712 -28.05 24.94 -17.52
C GLY A 712 -29.24 24.10 -17.98
N ILE A 713 -30.41 24.73 -18.13
CA ILE A 713 -31.61 24.08 -18.71
C ILE A 713 -31.30 23.51 -20.09
N GLY A 714 -30.69 24.32 -20.96
CA GLY A 714 -30.35 23.90 -22.32
C GLY A 714 -29.34 22.76 -22.36
N TYR A 715 -28.37 22.71 -21.43
CA TYR A 715 -27.45 21.59 -21.30
C TYR A 715 -28.18 20.30 -20.96
N VAL A 716 -29.03 20.34 -19.92
CA VAL A 716 -29.79 19.17 -19.48
C VAL A 716 -30.77 18.72 -20.56
N GLU A 717 -31.40 19.64 -21.30
CA GLU A 717 -32.27 19.31 -22.43
C GLU A 717 -31.51 18.61 -23.57
N ARG A 718 -30.28 19.04 -23.88
CA ARG A 718 -29.42 18.34 -24.85
C ARG A 718 -29.04 16.94 -24.38
N TYR A 719 -28.67 16.79 -23.11
CA TYR A 719 -28.39 15.48 -22.52
C TYR A 719 -29.61 14.54 -22.61
N LEU A 720 -30.79 15.04 -22.23
CA LEU A 720 -32.05 14.30 -22.32
C LEU A 720 -32.44 13.97 -23.76
N ALA A 721 -32.04 14.76 -24.76
CA ALA A 721 -32.29 14.44 -26.17
C ALA A 721 -31.33 13.39 -26.76
N ALA A 722 -30.15 13.19 -26.16
CA ALA A 722 -29.08 12.35 -26.68
C ALA A 722 -29.16 10.87 -26.20
N GLU A 723 -30.29 10.18 -26.43
CA GLU A 723 -30.49 8.79 -25.97
C GLU A 723 -29.55 7.76 -26.61
N ASP A 724 -29.25 7.93 -27.89
CA ASP A 724 -28.40 6.99 -28.65
C ASP A 724 -26.90 7.18 -28.35
N THR A 725 -26.50 8.39 -27.98
CA THR A 725 -25.12 8.80 -27.73
C THR A 725 -24.90 9.26 -26.29
N ASP A 726 -25.62 8.64 -25.34
CA ASP A 726 -25.56 9.02 -23.92
C ASP A 726 -24.12 8.87 -23.40
N PRO A 727 -23.47 9.94 -22.90
CA PRO A 727 -22.08 9.90 -22.46
C PRO A 727 -21.85 8.96 -21.26
N LEU A 728 -22.91 8.61 -20.53
CA LEU A 728 -22.86 7.66 -19.41
C LEU A 728 -23.02 6.20 -19.88
N ARG A 729 -23.14 5.96 -21.20
CA ARG A 729 -23.15 4.63 -21.81
C ARG A 729 -21.73 4.03 -21.90
N VAL A 730 -20.97 4.09 -20.81
CA VAL A 730 -19.59 3.58 -20.68
C VAL A 730 -19.55 2.07 -20.92
N THR A 731 -18.44 1.59 -21.50
CA THR A 731 -18.17 0.16 -21.74
C THR A 731 -16.97 -0.27 -20.90
N PRO A 732 -17.07 -1.37 -20.12
CA PRO A 732 -15.95 -1.87 -19.32
C PRO A 732 -14.84 -2.44 -20.22
N ALA A 733 -13.60 -2.42 -19.73
CA ALA A 733 -12.46 -3.02 -20.42
C ALA A 733 -12.50 -4.55 -20.41
N VAL A 734 -13.27 -5.15 -19.48
CA VAL A 734 -13.51 -6.59 -19.37
C VAL A 734 -14.98 -6.93 -19.64
N GLU A 735 -15.23 -8.14 -20.14
CA GLU A 735 -16.60 -8.62 -20.34
C GLU A 735 -17.26 -8.92 -18.99
N VAL A 736 -18.37 -8.25 -18.68
CA VAL A 736 -19.16 -8.46 -17.46
C VAL A 736 -20.59 -8.80 -17.85
N ALA A 737 -21.05 -9.99 -17.43
CA ALA A 737 -22.35 -10.51 -17.79
C ALA A 737 -23.49 -9.57 -17.33
N GLY A 738 -24.38 -9.20 -18.24
CA GLY A 738 -25.55 -8.36 -17.95
C GLY A 738 -25.26 -6.86 -17.72
N PHE A 739 -23.99 -6.42 -17.76
CA PHE A 739 -23.63 -5.02 -17.48
C PHE A 739 -24.35 -4.02 -18.40
N ALA A 740 -24.35 -4.27 -19.72
CA ALA A 740 -24.97 -3.36 -20.68
C ALA A 740 -26.49 -3.24 -20.47
N GLU A 741 -27.17 -4.35 -20.19
CA GLU A 741 -28.62 -4.37 -19.92
C GLU A 741 -28.96 -3.58 -18.65
N GLU A 742 -28.21 -3.81 -17.57
CA GLU A 742 -28.44 -3.13 -16.29
C GLU A 742 -28.09 -1.64 -16.38
N ARG A 743 -26.98 -1.28 -17.04
CA ARG A 743 -26.60 0.11 -17.32
C ARG A 743 -27.71 0.83 -18.08
N ASP A 744 -28.17 0.27 -19.20
CA ASP A 744 -29.18 0.91 -20.04
C ASP A 744 -30.53 1.03 -19.32
N ARG A 745 -30.88 0.05 -18.47
CA ARG A 745 -32.03 0.15 -17.56
C ARG A 745 -31.87 1.31 -16.57
N LEU A 746 -30.74 1.42 -15.89
CA LEU A 746 -30.48 2.50 -14.92
C LEU A 746 -30.47 3.88 -15.57
N LEU A 747 -29.91 4.01 -16.79
CA LEU A 747 -29.95 5.25 -17.55
C LEU A 747 -31.40 5.68 -17.85
N ALA A 748 -32.24 4.73 -18.29
CA ALA A 748 -33.64 5.01 -18.65
C ALA A 748 -34.56 5.23 -17.43
N GLU A 749 -34.39 4.46 -16.36
CA GLU A 749 -35.30 4.41 -15.22
C GLU A 749 -34.90 5.31 -14.05
N VAL A 750 -33.60 5.62 -13.90
CA VAL A 750 -33.07 6.39 -12.77
C VAL A 750 -32.49 7.73 -13.22
N VAL A 751 -31.46 7.69 -14.07
CA VAL A 751 -30.63 8.86 -14.40
C VAL A 751 -31.42 9.91 -15.17
N ARG A 752 -32.04 9.53 -16.30
CA ARG A 752 -32.78 10.46 -17.15
C ARG A 752 -33.99 11.07 -16.44
N PRO A 753 -34.83 10.30 -15.70
CA PRO A 753 -35.88 10.88 -14.88
C PRO A 753 -35.38 11.87 -13.83
N ALA A 754 -34.21 11.62 -13.21
CA ALA A 754 -33.62 12.53 -12.23
C ALA A 754 -33.16 13.85 -12.86
N TYR A 755 -32.49 13.81 -14.01
CA TYR A 755 -32.14 15.02 -14.76
C TYR A 755 -33.38 15.79 -15.27
N ALA A 756 -34.46 15.10 -15.64
CA ALA A 756 -35.72 15.76 -15.98
C ALA A 756 -36.34 16.51 -14.79
N ARG A 757 -36.23 15.96 -13.56
CA ARG A 757 -36.62 16.67 -12.33
C ARG A 757 -35.73 17.89 -12.09
N TYR A 758 -34.40 17.74 -12.21
CA TYR A 758 -33.46 18.85 -12.07
C TYR A 758 -33.73 19.98 -13.06
N ARG A 759 -33.97 19.67 -14.34
CA ARG A 759 -34.37 20.65 -15.36
C ARG A 759 -35.67 21.37 -14.98
N THR A 760 -36.65 20.65 -14.43
CA THR A 760 -37.92 21.22 -13.99
C THR A 760 -37.71 22.17 -12.81
N PHE A 761 -36.90 21.78 -11.83
CA PHE A 761 -36.50 22.65 -10.72
C PHE A 761 -35.84 23.95 -11.21
N LEU A 762 -34.88 23.86 -12.13
CA LEU A 762 -34.24 25.04 -12.72
C LEU A 762 -35.26 25.98 -13.40
N ALA A 763 -36.19 25.41 -14.17
CA ALA A 763 -37.19 26.19 -14.91
C ALA A 763 -38.27 26.82 -14.02
N ASP A 764 -38.77 26.08 -13.04
CA ASP A 764 -39.97 26.44 -12.28
C ASP A 764 -39.64 27.14 -10.96
N GLU A 765 -38.48 26.88 -10.37
CA GLU A 765 -38.09 27.43 -9.06
C GLU A 765 -36.92 28.41 -9.15
N VAL A 766 -35.90 28.15 -9.97
CA VAL A 766 -34.69 28.99 -10.04
C VAL A 766 -34.84 30.14 -11.03
N ALA A 767 -35.30 29.88 -12.26
CA ALA A 767 -35.46 30.91 -13.30
C ALA A 767 -36.34 32.10 -12.88
N PRO A 768 -37.46 31.92 -12.15
CA PRO A 768 -38.30 33.06 -11.72
C PRO A 768 -37.63 34.03 -10.74
N VAL A 769 -36.57 33.60 -10.06
CA VAL A 769 -35.85 34.40 -9.05
C VAL A 769 -34.40 34.70 -9.45
N ALA A 770 -34.01 34.32 -10.66
CA ALA A 770 -32.68 34.51 -11.20
C ALA A 770 -32.31 36.00 -11.35
N LYS A 771 -31.01 36.31 -11.22
CA LYS A 771 -30.50 37.68 -11.29
C LYS A 771 -30.47 38.20 -12.73
N PRO A 772 -30.70 39.50 -12.96
CA PRO A 772 -30.59 40.07 -14.30
C PRO A 772 -29.15 40.02 -14.81
N GLU A 773 -28.97 40.02 -16.13
CA GLU A 773 -27.64 40.05 -16.79
C GLU A 773 -26.81 41.32 -16.45
N SER A 774 -27.46 42.36 -15.91
CA SER A 774 -26.81 43.56 -15.39
C SER A 774 -26.15 43.36 -14.01
N GLU A 775 -26.44 42.26 -13.32
CA GLU A 775 -25.90 41.91 -12.00
C GLU A 775 -25.33 40.48 -12.03
N PRO A 776 -24.38 40.17 -12.95
CA PRO A 776 -24.02 38.78 -13.22
C PRO A 776 -23.13 38.17 -12.13
N GLY A 777 -22.27 38.95 -11.49
CA GLY A 777 -21.25 38.42 -10.58
C GLY A 777 -21.73 38.18 -9.15
N ILE A 778 -21.07 37.22 -8.49
CA ILE A 778 -21.25 36.91 -7.06
C ILE A 778 -21.22 38.14 -6.13
N GLY A 779 -20.52 39.22 -6.48
CA GLY A 779 -20.50 40.48 -5.71
C GLY A 779 -21.86 41.14 -5.51
N HIS A 780 -22.86 40.79 -6.32
CA HIS A 780 -24.25 41.24 -6.17
C HIS A 780 -25.08 40.36 -5.20
N LEU A 781 -24.52 39.26 -4.70
CA LEU A 781 -25.16 38.35 -3.75
C LEU A 781 -24.85 38.75 -2.29
N PRO A 782 -25.62 38.25 -1.30
CA PRO A 782 -25.37 38.55 0.11
C PRO A 782 -23.93 38.18 0.55
N GLY A 783 -23.18 39.16 1.05
CA GLY A 783 -21.77 38.97 1.43
C GLY A 783 -20.82 38.68 0.25
N GLY A 784 -21.26 38.94 -1.00
CA GLY A 784 -20.59 38.52 -2.22
C GLY A 784 -19.14 38.95 -2.37
N GLN A 785 -18.80 40.16 -1.90
CA GLN A 785 -17.42 40.68 -1.94
C GLN A 785 -16.45 39.87 -1.08
N GLU A 786 -16.87 39.50 0.14
CA GLU A 786 -16.06 38.68 1.05
C GLU A 786 -15.91 37.25 0.50
N LYS A 787 -17.00 36.68 -0.02
CA LYS A 787 -17.01 35.36 -0.66
C LYS A 787 -16.11 35.29 -1.87
N TYR A 788 -16.15 36.32 -2.73
CA TYR A 788 -15.26 36.41 -3.88
C TYR A 788 -13.80 36.56 -3.47
N GLN A 789 -13.49 37.32 -2.42
CA GLN A 789 -12.13 37.38 -1.88
C GLN A 789 -11.64 36.03 -1.34
N GLY A 790 -12.53 35.22 -0.75
CA GLY A 790 -12.24 33.83 -0.39
C GLY A 790 -11.95 32.96 -1.63
N LEU A 791 -12.77 33.06 -2.67
CA LEU A 791 -12.52 32.37 -3.94
C LEU A 791 -11.19 32.80 -4.59
N ILE A 792 -10.81 34.08 -4.53
CA ILE A 792 -9.48 34.53 -4.97
C ILE A 792 -8.38 33.80 -4.21
N ARG A 793 -8.48 33.66 -2.88
CA ARG A 793 -7.48 32.91 -2.10
C ARG A 793 -7.46 31.42 -2.46
N ALA A 794 -8.63 30.79 -2.58
CA ALA A 794 -8.74 29.37 -2.93
C ALA A 794 -8.13 29.07 -4.32
N GLU A 795 -8.36 29.96 -5.29
CA GLU A 795 -7.95 29.76 -6.69
C GLU A 795 -6.52 30.25 -6.98
N THR A 796 -6.05 31.27 -6.27
CA THR A 796 -4.74 31.87 -6.52
C THR A 796 -3.68 31.51 -5.49
N THR A 797 -4.08 31.08 -4.28
CA THR A 797 -3.21 30.91 -3.11
C THR A 797 -2.49 32.19 -2.66
N THR A 798 -3.04 33.36 -3.03
CA THR A 798 -2.50 34.68 -2.68
C THR A 798 -3.55 35.54 -1.98
N ASP A 799 -3.09 36.52 -1.19
CA ASP A 799 -3.95 37.52 -0.54
C ASP A 799 -4.22 38.76 -1.41
N ARG A 800 -3.99 38.67 -2.73
CA ARG A 800 -4.23 39.78 -3.67
C ARG A 800 -5.71 40.16 -3.65
N THR A 801 -5.98 41.46 -3.67
CA THR A 801 -7.35 41.97 -3.77
C THR A 801 -7.83 41.96 -5.22
N ALA A 802 -9.16 41.89 -5.40
CA ALA A 802 -9.77 41.99 -6.73
C ALA A 802 -9.32 43.26 -7.50
N GLN A 803 -9.17 44.40 -6.81
CA GLN A 803 -8.72 45.64 -7.44
C GLN A 803 -7.25 45.55 -7.94
N GLU A 804 -6.35 44.99 -7.13
CA GLU A 804 -4.94 44.82 -7.52
C GLU A 804 -4.79 43.90 -8.74
N LEU A 805 -5.60 42.84 -8.79
CA LEU A 805 -5.64 41.91 -9.93
C LEU A 805 -6.21 42.58 -11.18
N HIS A 806 -7.28 43.37 -11.04
CA HIS A 806 -7.86 44.14 -12.13
C HIS A 806 -6.85 45.11 -12.75
N ASP A 807 -6.19 45.91 -11.90
CA ASP A 807 -5.20 46.90 -12.34
C ASP A 807 -3.97 46.22 -12.97
N THR A 808 -3.61 45.03 -12.49
CA THR A 808 -2.55 44.22 -13.09
C THR A 808 -2.93 43.72 -14.47
N GLY A 809 -4.15 43.22 -14.65
CA GLY A 809 -4.66 42.81 -15.96
C GLY A 809 -4.65 43.96 -16.98
N LEU A 810 -5.11 45.16 -16.57
CA LEU A 810 -5.08 46.35 -17.44
C LEU A 810 -3.67 46.74 -17.88
N ARG A 811 -2.68 46.69 -16.97
CA ARG A 811 -1.28 46.97 -17.32
C ARG A 811 -0.70 45.94 -18.29
N ILE A 812 -1.02 44.66 -18.12
CA ILE A 812 -0.55 43.60 -19.00
C ILE A 812 -1.20 43.72 -20.39
N ALA A 813 -2.49 44.04 -20.45
CA ALA A 813 -3.17 44.28 -21.72
C ALA A 813 -2.49 45.39 -22.54
N GLU A 814 -2.07 46.50 -21.92
CA GLU A 814 -1.33 47.57 -22.60
C GLU A 814 0.06 47.11 -23.09
N LYS A 815 0.76 46.27 -22.31
CA LYS A 815 2.05 45.69 -22.74
C LYS A 815 1.85 44.79 -23.96
N LEU A 816 0.87 43.90 -23.92
CA LEU A 816 0.56 42.97 -25.00
C LEU A 816 0.11 43.71 -26.27
N ALA A 817 -0.63 44.82 -26.12
CA ALA A 817 -0.94 45.71 -27.23
C ALA A 817 0.34 46.21 -27.94
N GLY A 818 1.41 46.52 -27.20
CA GLY A 818 2.72 46.85 -27.78
C GLY A 818 3.32 45.69 -28.60
N GLU A 819 3.33 44.48 -28.03
CA GLU A 819 3.88 43.27 -28.67
C GLU A 819 3.10 42.89 -29.95
N TYR A 820 1.77 43.04 -29.92
CA TYR A 820 0.94 42.86 -31.10
C TYR A 820 1.26 43.84 -32.22
N ARG A 821 1.46 45.13 -31.90
CA ARG A 821 1.85 46.13 -32.93
C ARG A 821 3.18 45.78 -33.57
N GLU A 822 4.14 45.33 -32.76
CA GLU A 822 5.46 44.95 -33.23
C GLU A 822 5.42 43.75 -34.19
N LEU A 823 4.77 42.66 -33.79
CA LEU A 823 4.63 41.46 -34.63
C LEU A 823 3.69 41.69 -35.81
N GLY A 824 2.57 42.39 -35.61
CA GLY A 824 1.64 42.77 -36.67
C GLY A 824 2.30 43.61 -37.75
N GLY A 825 3.18 44.55 -37.37
CA GLY A 825 3.96 45.34 -38.32
C GLY A 825 4.90 44.48 -39.17
N ARG A 826 5.46 43.40 -38.60
CA ARG A 826 6.31 42.44 -39.33
C ARG A 826 5.51 41.48 -40.22
N VAL A 827 4.41 40.95 -39.71
CA VAL A 827 3.65 39.85 -40.35
C VAL A 827 2.61 40.39 -41.33
N PHE A 828 1.84 41.39 -40.94
CA PHE A 828 0.73 41.95 -41.72
C PHE A 828 1.03 43.34 -42.31
N GLY A 829 2.11 44.00 -41.87
CA GLY A 829 2.47 45.33 -42.35
C GLY A 829 1.65 46.46 -41.72
N THR A 830 0.96 46.20 -40.61
CA THR A 830 0.14 47.18 -39.89
C THR A 830 0.42 47.15 -38.38
N GLU A 831 0.39 48.32 -37.76
CA GLU A 831 0.44 48.49 -36.29
C GLU A 831 -0.96 48.81 -35.72
N ASP A 832 -2.01 48.75 -36.54
CA ASP A 832 -3.39 48.93 -36.05
C ASP A 832 -3.92 47.63 -35.45
N LEU A 833 -4.23 47.64 -34.15
CA LEU A 833 -4.66 46.45 -33.42
C LEU A 833 -5.97 45.88 -33.95
N ALA A 834 -6.91 46.73 -34.38
CA ALA A 834 -8.16 46.27 -34.94
C ALA A 834 -7.95 45.50 -36.24
N GLU A 835 -7.09 46.03 -37.13
CA GLU A 835 -6.68 45.35 -38.36
C GLU A 835 -5.92 44.04 -38.08
N ILE A 836 -4.96 44.03 -37.14
CA ILE A 836 -4.23 42.82 -36.73
C ILE A 836 -5.20 41.74 -36.22
N PHE A 837 -6.12 42.10 -35.32
CA PHE A 837 -7.08 41.14 -34.77
C PHE A 837 -8.04 40.63 -35.83
N GLU A 838 -8.47 41.48 -36.76
CA GLU A 838 -9.33 41.05 -37.86
C GLU A 838 -8.61 40.07 -38.80
N HIS A 839 -7.32 40.29 -39.10
CA HIS A 839 -6.52 39.32 -39.85
C HIS A 839 -6.48 37.95 -39.15
N LEU A 840 -6.18 37.91 -37.86
CA LEU A 840 -6.14 36.66 -37.08
C LEU A 840 -7.52 35.95 -37.04
N ARG A 841 -8.62 36.71 -36.97
CA ARG A 841 -9.99 36.19 -36.93
C ARG A 841 -10.55 35.71 -38.26
N SER A 842 -10.09 36.27 -39.39
CA SER A 842 -10.78 36.06 -40.67
C SER A 842 -9.93 35.37 -41.74
N ASP A 843 -8.59 35.38 -41.62
CA ASP A 843 -7.72 34.82 -42.67
C ASP A 843 -7.86 33.29 -42.80
N PRO A 844 -8.33 32.78 -43.95
CA PRO A 844 -8.48 31.34 -44.18
C PRO A 844 -7.16 30.56 -44.17
N GLU A 845 -6.02 31.20 -44.48
CA GLU A 845 -4.69 30.55 -44.43
C GLU A 845 -4.28 30.23 -42.98
N LEU A 846 -4.89 30.91 -42.00
CA LEU A 846 -4.67 30.68 -40.57
C LEU A 846 -5.61 29.62 -39.99
N ARG A 847 -6.27 28.81 -40.82
CA ARG A 847 -7.16 27.71 -40.40
C ARG A 847 -6.55 26.36 -40.75
N TRP A 848 -6.97 25.32 -40.03
CA TRP A 848 -6.58 23.96 -40.39
C TRP A 848 -7.28 23.50 -41.66
N ARG A 849 -6.67 22.58 -42.41
CA ARG A 849 -7.35 21.92 -43.52
C ARG A 849 -8.36 20.89 -43.01
N ASP A 850 -7.95 20.08 -42.03
CA ASP A 850 -8.70 18.97 -41.46
C ASP A 850 -8.17 18.59 -40.06
N GLY A 851 -8.87 17.68 -39.38
CA GLY A 851 -8.49 17.22 -38.05
C GLY A 851 -7.18 16.43 -38.00
N GLU A 852 -6.81 15.74 -39.08
CA GLU A 852 -5.53 15.01 -39.17
C GLU A 852 -4.35 15.98 -39.20
N GLU A 853 -4.46 17.08 -39.94
CA GLU A 853 -3.44 18.13 -39.93
C GLU A 853 -3.25 18.76 -38.55
N LEU A 854 -4.35 19.00 -37.83
CA LEU A 854 -4.32 19.50 -36.46
C LEU A 854 -3.55 18.56 -35.53
N LEU A 855 -3.92 17.27 -35.53
CA LEU A 855 -3.25 16.26 -34.69
C LEU A 855 -1.78 16.06 -35.07
N ALA A 856 -1.45 16.09 -36.36
CA ALA A 856 -0.07 16.03 -36.83
C ALA A 856 0.74 17.24 -36.38
N GLY A 857 0.17 18.44 -36.42
CA GLY A 857 0.78 19.67 -35.93
C GLY A 857 1.07 19.61 -34.43
N ALA A 858 0.11 19.15 -33.64
CA ALA A 858 0.27 18.93 -32.20
C ALA A 858 1.43 17.95 -31.89
N ARG A 859 1.46 16.79 -32.55
CA ARG A 859 2.53 15.80 -32.39
C ARG A 859 3.90 16.38 -32.77
N ALA A 860 3.97 17.14 -33.85
CA ALA A 860 5.21 17.77 -34.30
C ALA A 860 5.72 18.81 -33.30
N ALA A 861 4.83 19.63 -32.70
CA ALA A 861 5.21 20.59 -31.67
C ALA A 861 5.79 19.87 -30.43
N ILE A 862 5.10 18.83 -29.94
CA ILE A 862 5.54 18.04 -28.78
C ILE A 862 6.90 17.40 -29.03
N THR A 863 7.10 16.76 -30.19
CA THR A 863 8.39 16.14 -30.52
C THR A 863 9.55 17.14 -30.53
N ARG A 864 9.31 18.38 -31.01
CA ARG A 864 10.35 19.44 -30.95
C ARG A 864 10.65 19.86 -29.52
N ALA A 865 9.62 20.04 -28.70
CA ALA A 865 9.78 20.42 -27.30
C ALA A 865 10.55 19.34 -26.52
N GLU A 866 10.20 18.07 -26.69
CA GLU A 866 10.91 16.94 -26.06
C GLU A 866 12.39 16.88 -26.43
N ALA A 867 12.75 17.18 -27.68
CA ALA A 867 14.14 17.17 -28.13
C ALA A 867 15.01 18.27 -27.48
N VAL A 868 14.39 19.40 -27.09
CA VAL A 868 15.08 20.55 -26.50
C VAL A 868 15.00 20.55 -24.97
N ALA A 869 14.01 19.87 -24.38
CA ALA A 869 13.76 19.84 -22.93
C ALA A 869 15.02 19.56 -22.07
N PRO A 870 15.93 18.61 -22.39
CA PRO A 870 17.13 18.38 -21.58
C PRO A 870 18.09 19.58 -21.44
N GLN A 871 17.93 20.62 -22.27
CA GLN A 871 18.70 21.87 -22.18
C GLN A 871 18.10 22.86 -21.15
N TRP A 872 16.84 22.67 -20.78
CA TRP A 872 16.05 23.57 -19.94
C TRP A 872 15.56 22.94 -18.64
N PHE A 873 15.65 21.61 -18.55
CA PHE A 873 15.26 20.83 -17.39
C PHE A 873 16.38 19.83 -17.05
N SER A 874 16.75 19.75 -15.78
CA SER A 874 17.73 18.77 -15.27
C SER A 874 17.15 17.36 -15.18
N ARG A 875 15.83 17.24 -15.03
CA ARG A 875 15.08 15.99 -15.05
C ARG A 875 13.92 16.12 -16.04
N VAL A 876 13.67 15.06 -16.80
CA VAL A 876 12.59 14.99 -17.80
C VAL A 876 11.75 13.75 -17.47
N PRO A 877 10.41 13.86 -17.40
CA PRO A 877 9.54 12.72 -17.14
C PRO A 877 9.78 11.57 -18.12
N ALA A 878 9.72 10.33 -17.62
CA ALA A 878 9.84 9.15 -18.45
C ALA A 878 8.58 8.91 -19.29
N ALA A 879 7.41 9.28 -18.74
CA ALA A 879 6.14 9.17 -19.44
C ALA A 879 6.10 10.05 -20.70
N LYS A 880 5.48 9.53 -21.76
CA LYS A 880 5.25 10.25 -23.03
C LYS A 880 3.81 10.69 -23.15
N CYS A 881 3.60 11.85 -23.78
CA CYS A 881 2.25 12.37 -24.02
C CYS A 881 1.61 11.68 -25.23
N VAL A 882 0.43 11.09 -25.03
CA VAL A 882 -0.41 10.62 -26.13
C VAL A 882 -1.19 11.80 -26.69
N VAL A 883 -1.26 11.93 -28.02
CA VAL A 883 -2.13 12.92 -28.68
C VAL A 883 -3.33 12.19 -29.28
N ALA A 884 -4.54 12.62 -28.93
CA ALA A 884 -5.79 12.00 -29.38
C ALA A 884 -6.84 13.06 -29.78
N PRO A 885 -7.78 12.74 -30.69
CA PRO A 885 -8.95 13.58 -30.89
C PRO A 885 -9.88 13.52 -29.67
N VAL A 886 -10.53 14.63 -29.33
CA VAL A 886 -11.66 14.63 -28.37
C VAL A 886 -12.71 13.60 -28.83
N PRO A 887 -13.25 12.76 -27.93
CA PRO A 887 -14.31 11.81 -28.29
C PRO A 887 -15.49 12.48 -29.01
N GLU A 888 -16.06 11.81 -30.02
CA GLU A 888 -17.10 12.38 -30.88
C GLU A 888 -18.34 12.85 -30.10
N ALA A 889 -18.69 12.13 -29.03
CA ALA A 889 -19.79 12.48 -28.13
C ALA A 889 -19.62 13.84 -27.45
N ASP A 890 -18.36 14.27 -27.21
CA ASP A 890 -18.04 15.52 -26.53
C ASP A 890 -17.61 16.62 -27.50
N ALA A 891 -17.19 16.28 -28.71
CA ALA A 891 -16.44 17.17 -29.59
C ALA A 891 -17.21 18.44 -30.04
N ALA A 892 -18.54 18.37 -30.19
CA ALA A 892 -19.37 19.50 -30.62
C ALA A 892 -19.60 20.55 -29.51
N SER A 893 -19.55 20.15 -28.25
CA SER A 893 -19.76 21.02 -27.07
C SER A 893 -18.54 21.17 -26.18
N GLY A 894 -17.47 20.43 -26.46
CA GLY A 894 -16.23 20.39 -25.68
C GLY A 894 -15.29 21.55 -25.96
N THR A 895 -14.27 21.68 -25.12
CA THR A 895 -13.23 22.72 -25.24
C THR A 895 -12.37 22.51 -26.50
N ILE A 896 -11.54 23.51 -26.81
CA ILE A 896 -10.60 23.43 -27.94
C ILE A 896 -9.59 22.29 -27.74
N ALA A 897 -9.16 22.09 -26.50
CA ALA A 897 -8.21 21.07 -26.10
C ALA A 897 -8.23 20.88 -24.57
N TYR A 898 -7.70 19.76 -24.08
CA TYR A 898 -7.42 19.53 -22.66
C TYR A 898 -6.40 18.40 -22.47
N TYR A 899 -5.71 18.41 -21.33
CA TYR A 899 -4.87 17.30 -20.87
C TYR A 899 -5.58 16.46 -19.81
N LEU A 900 -5.48 15.13 -19.93
CA LEU A 900 -5.89 14.18 -18.90
C LEU A 900 -4.65 13.44 -18.36
N PRO A 901 -4.37 13.50 -17.04
CA PRO A 901 -3.23 12.81 -16.43
C PRO A 901 -3.34 11.28 -16.53
N ALA A 902 -2.17 10.63 -16.47
CA ALA A 902 -2.08 9.17 -16.37
C ALA A 902 -2.70 8.68 -15.04
N SER A 903 -3.25 7.47 -15.04
CA SER A 903 -3.59 6.78 -13.79
C SER A 903 -2.33 6.23 -13.13
N LEU A 904 -2.34 6.15 -11.78
CA LEU A 904 -1.19 5.64 -11.02
C LEU A 904 -1.00 4.12 -11.17
N ASP A 905 -2.07 3.39 -11.47
CA ASP A 905 -2.04 1.95 -11.77
C ASP A 905 -1.60 1.64 -13.21
N GLY A 906 -1.36 2.66 -14.03
CA GLY A 906 -0.90 2.54 -15.41
C GLY A 906 -1.97 2.12 -16.42
N SER A 907 -3.24 1.99 -16.00
CA SER A 907 -4.35 1.61 -16.88
C SER A 907 -4.66 2.65 -17.97
N ARG A 908 -4.37 3.94 -17.72
CA ARG A 908 -4.59 5.06 -18.64
C ARG A 908 -3.33 5.91 -18.79
N PRO A 909 -2.85 6.18 -20.02
CA PRO A 909 -1.72 7.07 -20.25
C PRO A 909 -2.13 8.55 -20.17
N GLY A 910 -1.15 9.42 -19.89
CA GLY A 910 -1.32 10.87 -20.00
C GLY A 910 -1.63 11.29 -21.43
N THR A 911 -2.76 11.94 -21.65
CA THR A 911 -3.29 12.20 -23.00
C THR A 911 -3.66 13.66 -23.20
N TYR A 912 -3.07 14.28 -24.22
CA TYR A 912 -3.49 15.56 -24.78
C TYR A 912 -4.60 15.32 -25.82
N TYR A 913 -5.81 15.74 -25.48
CA TYR A 913 -6.97 15.70 -26.36
C TYR A 913 -7.10 17.02 -27.13
N ALA A 914 -7.09 16.94 -28.45
CA ALA A 914 -7.27 18.09 -29.32
C ALA A 914 -8.59 17.98 -30.09
N ASN A 915 -9.41 19.03 -30.07
CA ASN A 915 -10.75 18.96 -30.64
C ASN A 915 -10.73 19.14 -32.17
N THR A 916 -10.97 18.04 -32.89
CA THR A 916 -10.97 17.98 -34.36
C THR A 916 -12.32 18.32 -34.99
N HIS A 917 -13.36 18.52 -34.18
CA HIS A 917 -14.68 18.93 -34.67
C HIS A 917 -14.58 20.27 -35.40
N GLU A 918 -15.12 20.36 -36.61
CA GLU A 918 -15.02 21.56 -37.45
C GLU A 918 -13.61 22.15 -37.53
N ALA A 919 -12.57 21.32 -37.63
CA ALA A 919 -11.17 21.76 -37.62
C ALA A 919 -10.88 22.90 -38.61
N SER A 920 -11.56 22.95 -39.77
CA SER A 920 -11.40 24.01 -40.76
C SER A 920 -11.88 25.40 -40.34
N SER A 921 -12.60 25.50 -39.23
CA SER A 921 -12.97 26.77 -38.58
C SER A 921 -11.96 27.19 -37.50
N ARG A 922 -11.05 26.30 -37.09
CA ARG A 922 -10.18 26.52 -35.92
C ARG A 922 -8.86 27.22 -36.28
N PRO A 923 -8.39 28.13 -35.42
CA PRO A 923 -7.17 28.90 -35.66
C PRO A 923 -5.91 28.02 -35.52
N ARG A 924 -5.26 27.71 -36.65
CA ARG A 924 -4.01 26.93 -36.68
C ARG A 924 -2.87 27.64 -35.95
N PHE A 925 -2.79 28.96 -36.06
CA PHE A 925 -1.68 29.74 -35.51
C PHE A 925 -1.56 29.64 -33.97
N THR A 926 -2.63 29.28 -33.26
CA THR A 926 -2.62 29.12 -31.78
C THR A 926 -2.13 27.75 -31.32
N SER A 927 -2.00 26.78 -32.21
CA SER A 927 -1.86 25.38 -31.82
C SER A 927 -0.54 25.03 -31.15
N GLU A 928 0.54 25.72 -31.51
CA GLU A 928 1.84 25.46 -30.88
C GLU A 928 1.82 25.89 -29.41
N GLY A 929 1.30 27.08 -29.11
CA GLY A 929 1.12 27.56 -27.73
C GLY A 929 0.26 26.60 -26.91
N ILE A 930 -0.89 26.15 -27.46
CA ILE A 930 -1.76 25.17 -26.78
C ILE A 930 -1.04 23.83 -26.57
N ALA A 931 -0.29 23.33 -27.56
CA ALA A 931 0.45 22.09 -27.40
C ALA A 931 1.56 22.20 -26.33
N PHE A 932 2.23 23.35 -26.23
CA PHE A 932 3.23 23.58 -25.19
C PHE A 932 2.58 23.72 -23.80
N HIS A 933 1.39 24.33 -23.72
CA HIS A 933 0.59 24.45 -22.50
C HIS A 933 0.07 23.10 -21.98
N GLU A 934 -0.57 22.30 -22.84
CA GLU A 934 -1.23 21.05 -22.44
C GLU A 934 -0.25 19.87 -22.33
N ALA A 935 0.85 19.90 -23.10
CA ALA A 935 1.77 18.77 -23.18
C ALA A 935 3.17 19.13 -22.67
N VAL A 936 4.13 19.41 -23.56
CA VAL A 936 5.54 19.58 -23.22
C VAL A 936 5.98 20.99 -23.59
N PRO A 937 6.48 21.82 -22.65
CA PRO A 937 6.82 21.50 -21.25
C PRO A 937 5.72 21.82 -20.21
N GLY A 938 4.45 21.99 -20.62
CA GLY A 938 3.32 22.33 -19.74
C GLY A 938 2.73 21.17 -18.93
N HIS A 939 1.40 21.01 -18.95
CA HIS A 939 0.63 20.15 -18.02
C HIS A 939 1.08 18.69 -18.00
N HIS A 940 1.26 18.05 -19.17
CA HIS A 940 1.77 16.68 -19.21
C HIS A 940 3.12 16.58 -18.51
N PHE A 941 4.04 17.50 -18.82
CA PHE A 941 5.38 17.47 -18.25
C PHE A 941 5.32 17.66 -16.73
N GLN A 942 4.59 18.67 -16.24
CA GLN A 942 4.45 18.96 -14.81
C GLN A 942 3.80 17.82 -14.03
N LEU A 943 2.65 17.34 -14.47
CA LEU A 943 1.85 16.38 -13.71
C LEU A 943 2.48 14.98 -13.75
N SER A 944 3.06 14.58 -14.88
CA SER A 944 3.82 13.32 -14.95
C SER A 944 5.06 13.40 -14.05
N PHE A 945 5.74 14.55 -14.02
CA PHE A 945 6.86 14.78 -13.11
C PHE A 945 6.43 14.62 -11.64
N ALA A 946 5.33 15.24 -11.23
CA ALA A 946 4.81 15.13 -9.87
C ALA A 946 4.45 13.68 -9.50
N GLN A 947 3.87 12.91 -10.43
CA GLN A 947 3.57 11.49 -10.22
C GLN A 947 4.83 10.63 -10.03
N GLU A 948 5.95 10.98 -10.66
CA GLU A 948 7.23 10.28 -10.54
C GLU A 948 7.99 10.58 -9.23
N LEU A 949 7.57 11.57 -8.43
CA LEU A 949 8.17 11.91 -7.13
C LEU A 949 7.70 10.98 -6.01
N THR A 950 8.08 9.70 -6.06
CA THR A 950 7.62 8.65 -5.13
C THR A 950 8.00 8.87 -3.67
N ASP A 951 9.03 9.69 -3.41
CA ASP A 951 9.48 10.04 -2.06
C ASP A 951 8.62 11.12 -1.39
N LEU A 952 7.63 11.70 -2.11
CA LEU A 952 6.69 12.67 -1.56
C LEU A 952 5.36 12.01 -1.18
N PRO A 953 4.68 12.52 -0.12
CA PRO A 953 3.31 12.09 0.20
C PRO A 953 2.37 12.24 -1.00
N LEU A 954 1.42 11.31 -1.16
CA LEU A 954 0.44 11.33 -2.25
C LEU A 954 -0.32 12.66 -2.34
N LEU A 955 -0.57 13.32 -1.20
CA LEU A 955 -1.16 14.65 -1.16
C LEU A 955 -0.44 15.64 -2.09
N ARG A 956 0.90 15.69 -2.04
CA ARG A 956 1.72 16.60 -2.87
C ARG A 956 1.82 16.16 -4.33
N ARG A 957 1.48 14.91 -4.64
CA ARG A 957 1.54 14.36 -6.00
C ARG A 957 0.22 14.53 -6.75
N LEU A 958 -0.90 14.58 -6.02
CA LEU A 958 -2.24 14.52 -6.59
C LEU A 958 -3.05 15.80 -6.41
N VAL A 959 -3.04 16.40 -5.22
CA VAL A 959 -3.94 17.51 -4.93
C VAL A 959 -3.51 18.77 -5.69
N PRO A 960 -4.36 19.33 -6.56
CA PRO A 960 -3.98 20.44 -7.42
C PRO A 960 -4.17 21.80 -6.73
N PHE A 961 -3.32 22.75 -7.08
CA PHE A 961 -3.50 24.17 -6.81
C PHE A 961 -3.65 24.90 -8.15
N ASN A 962 -4.84 25.45 -8.43
CA ASN A 962 -5.21 26.02 -9.73
C ASN A 962 -4.15 27.00 -10.25
N ALA A 963 -3.74 27.97 -9.44
CA ALA A 963 -2.69 28.93 -9.80
C ALA A 963 -1.34 28.31 -10.15
N TYR A 964 -0.91 27.27 -9.45
CA TYR A 964 0.38 26.63 -9.70
C TYR A 964 0.35 25.78 -10.98
N ILE A 965 -0.74 25.04 -11.20
CA ILE A 965 -0.92 24.23 -12.41
C ILE A 965 -1.09 25.12 -13.64
N GLU A 966 -2.09 26.00 -13.63
CA GLU A 966 -2.39 26.85 -14.79
C GLU A 966 -1.34 27.93 -15.01
N GLY A 967 -0.71 28.40 -13.93
CA GLY A 967 0.44 29.29 -13.99
C GLY A 967 1.65 28.66 -14.66
N TRP A 968 1.93 27.39 -14.35
CA TRP A 968 2.99 26.64 -15.03
C TRP A 968 2.70 26.48 -16.52
N GLY A 969 1.47 26.05 -16.87
CA GLY A 969 1.04 25.97 -18.27
C GLY A 969 1.26 27.29 -19.01
N LEU A 970 0.82 28.41 -18.45
CA LEU A 970 0.98 29.72 -19.09
C LEU A 970 2.43 30.24 -19.09
N TYR A 971 3.22 29.94 -18.06
CA TYR A 971 4.67 30.22 -18.04
C TYR A 971 5.39 29.44 -19.14
N SER A 972 5.01 28.17 -19.35
CA SER A 972 5.61 27.29 -20.36
C SER A 972 5.43 27.83 -21.78
N GLU A 973 4.34 28.55 -22.06
CA GLU A 973 4.10 29.17 -23.36
C GLU A 973 5.13 30.26 -23.70
N ARG A 974 5.50 31.10 -22.72
CA ARG A 974 6.56 32.10 -22.88
C ARG A 974 7.95 31.47 -22.84
N LEU A 975 8.15 30.47 -21.99
CA LEU A 975 9.38 29.68 -21.95
C LEU A 975 9.66 29.03 -23.32
N ALA A 976 8.63 28.54 -24.02
CA ALA A 976 8.76 27.96 -25.35
C ALA A 976 9.34 28.94 -26.39
N GLU A 977 9.13 30.25 -26.22
CA GLU A 977 9.78 31.28 -27.03
C GLU A 977 11.27 31.38 -26.72
N GLU A 978 11.65 31.40 -25.44
CA GLU A 978 13.06 31.38 -25.00
C GLU A 978 13.79 30.12 -25.47
N MET A 979 13.08 28.98 -25.49
CA MET A 979 13.55 27.70 -26.01
C MET A 979 13.67 27.66 -27.54
N GLY A 980 13.13 28.66 -28.25
CA GLY A 980 13.14 28.73 -29.72
C GLY A 980 12.20 27.73 -30.40
N LEU A 981 11.08 27.36 -29.77
CA LEU A 981 10.18 26.30 -30.25
C LEU A 981 9.10 26.75 -31.25
N TYR A 982 8.74 28.03 -31.24
CA TYR A 982 7.77 28.59 -32.17
C TYR A 982 8.33 28.60 -33.59
N SER A 983 7.53 28.09 -34.53
CA SER A 983 7.93 27.93 -35.93
C SER A 983 8.18 29.27 -36.64
N ASP A 984 7.40 30.31 -36.33
CA ASP A 984 7.50 31.62 -36.96
C ASP A 984 6.79 32.73 -36.15
N ASP A 985 6.82 33.96 -36.66
CA ASP A 985 6.16 35.12 -36.03
C ASP A 985 4.62 35.00 -36.03
N VAL A 986 4.02 34.17 -36.90
CA VAL A 986 2.57 33.93 -36.90
C VAL A 986 2.18 33.03 -35.72
N THR A 987 2.97 32.00 -35.41
CA THR A 987 2.71 31.17 -34.21
C THR A 987 3.03 31.91 -32.91
N ARG A 988 3.95 32.88 -32.93
CA ARG A 988 4.14 33.84 -31.81
C ARG A 988 2.92 34.74 -31.59
N LEU A 989 2.25 35.22 -32.65
CA LEU A 989 0.96 35.91 -32.51
C LEU A 989 -0.12 34.98 -31.92
N GLY A 990 0.00 33.67 -32.14
CA GLY A 990 -0.81 32.64 -31.50
C GLY A 990 -0.59 32.55 -29.99
N MET A 991 0.66 32.55 -29.54
CA MET A 991 1.02 32.66 -28.12
C MET A 991 0.46 33.96 -27.51
N LEU A 992 0.64 35.12 -28.17
CA LEU A 992 0.05 36.38 -27.67
C LEU A 992 -1.47 36.33 -27.57
N THR A 993 -2.14 35.53 -28.40
CA THR A 993 -3.59 35.32 -28.33
C THR A 993 -3.98 34.59 -27.05
N GLN A 994 -3.22 33.56 -26.66
CA GLN A 994 -3.43 32.89 -25.38
C GLN A 994 -3.09 33.83 -24.22
N ASP A 995 -2.00 34.58 -24.31
CA ASP A 995 -1.54 35.52 -23.28
C ASP A 995 -2.55 36.64 -23.01
N SER A 996 -3.03 37.31 -24.08
CA SER A 996 -4.03 38.38 -23.98
C SER A 996 -5.38 37.89 -23.48
N MET A 997 -5.78 36.65 -23.81
CA MET A 997 -6.95 36.03 -23.20
C MET A 997 -6.78 35.89 -21.68
N ARG A 998 -5.64 35.38 -21.19
CA ARG A 998 -5.40 35.20 -19.74
C ARG A 998 -5.18 36.55 -19.02
N ALA A 999 -4.67 37.57 -19.71
CA ALA A 999 -4.63 38.93 -19.19
C ALA A 999 -6.05 39.53 -19.07
N ALA A 1000 -6.89 39.31 -20.08
CA ALA A 1000 -8.28 39.74 -20.07
C ALA A 1000 -9.07 39.06 -18.95
N ARG A 1001 -8.81 37.78 -18.64
CA ARG A 1001 -9.39 37.03 -17.51
C ARG A 1001 -9.25 37.78 -16.18
N LEU A 1002 -8.08 38.35 -15.89
CA LEU A 1002 -7.90 39.16 -14.66
C LEU A 1002 -8.86 40.34 -14.60
N VAL A 1003 -9.06 41.03 -15.72
CA VAL A 1003 -9.88 42.25 -15.79
C VAL A 1003 -11.37 41.91 -15.76
N VAL A 1004 -11.80 40.94 -16.55
CA VAL A 1004 -13.22 40.60 -16.68
C VAL A 1004 -13.75 39.88 -15.46
N ASP A 1005 -13.01 38.93 -14.88
CA ASP A 1005 -13.46 38.17 -13.70
C ASP A 1005 -13.62 39.12 -12.49
N THR A 1006 -12.60 39.91 -12.17
CA THR A 1006 -12.68 40.93 -11.11
C THR A 1006 -13.70 42.03 -11.42
N GLY A 1007 -13.83 42.40 -12.70
CA GLY A 1007 -14.84 43.32 -13.20
C GLY A 1007 -16.24 42.86 -12.85
N LEU A 1008 -16.58 41.62 -13.23
CA LEU A 1008 -17.87 41.00 -13.03
C LEU A 1008 -18.18 40.79 -11.54
N HIS A 1009 -17.20 40.28 -10.78
CA HIS A 1009 -17.44 39.76 -9.44
C HIS A 1009 -17.19 40.74 -8.30
N ALA A 1010 -16.39 41.79 -8.52
CA ALA A 1010 -16.07 42.79 -7.49
C ALA A 1010 -16.40 44.23 -7.89
N LEU A 1011 -16.23 44.60 -9.17
CA LEU A 1011 -16.29 46.00 -9.62
C LEU A 1011 -17.62 46.38 -10.30
N GLY A 1012 -18.60 45.46 -10.32
CA GLY A 1012 -19.95 45.71 -10.80
C GLY A 1012 -20.08 45.84 -12.32
N TRP A 1013 -19.19 45.22 -13.09
CA TRP A 1013 -19.35 45.14 -14.54
C TRP A 1013 -20.54 44.27 -14.92
N THR A 1014 -21.27 44.72 -15.92
CA THR A 1014 -22.26 43.91 -16.63
C THR A 1014 -21.57 42.89 -17.54
N ARG A 1015 -22.31 41.84 -17.92
CA ARG A 1015 -21.82 40.85 -18.90
C ARG A 1015 -21.37 41.51 -20.21
N GLN A 1016 -22.13 42.47 -20.72
CA GLN A 1016 -21.80 43.15 -21.97
C GLN A 1016 -20.50 43.96 -21.88
N GLN A 1017 -20.21 44.61 -20.74
CA GLN A 1017 -18.94 45.32 -20.55
C GLN A 1017 -17.74 44.36 -20.57
N ALA A 1018 -17.88 43.18 -19.97
CA ALA A 1018 -16.85 42.15 -20.02
C ALA A 1018 -16.61 41.63 -21.46
N VAL A 1019 -17.70 41.37 -22.21
CA VAL A 1019 -17.61 40.97 -23.62
C VAL A 1019 -16.95 42.05 -24.48
N ASP A 1020 -17.38 43.30 -24.35
CA ASP A 1020 -16.84 44.41 -25.15
C ASP A 1020 -15.37 44.66 -24.83
N TYR A 1021 -14.96 44.55 -23.57
CA TYR A 1021 -13.57 44.62 -23.16
C TYR A 1021 -12.74 43.50 -23.80
N ALA A 1022 -13.20 42.25 -23.73
CA ALA A 1022 -12.48 41.11 -24.30
C ALA A 1022 -12.37 41.20 -25.83
N VAL A 1023 -13.42 41.66 -26.53
CA VAL A 1023 -13.40 41.87 -27.99
C VAL A 1023 -12.39 42.93 -28.41
N ALA A 1024 -12.25 43.99 -27.60
CA ALA A 1024 -11.32 45.07 -27.87
C ALA A 1024 -9.85 44.72 -27.58
N ASN A 1025 -9.59 43.74 -26.71
CA ASN A 1025 -8.24 43.44 -26.21
C ASN A 1025 -7.71 42.05 -26.60
N THR A 1026 -8.49 41.24 -27.31
CA THR A 1026 -8.08 39.89 -27.74
C THR A 1026 -8.51 39.61 -29.19
N PRO A 1027 -7.75 38.83 -29.97
CA PRO A 1027 -8.17 38.42 -31.32
C PRO A 1027 -9.12 37.21 -31.33
N MET A 1028 -9.67 36.80 -30.19
CA MET A 1028 -10.64 35.70 -30.12
C MET A 1028 -11.93 36.04 -30.88
N ALA A 1029 -12.65 35.00 -31.32
CA ALA A 1029 -13.96 35.19 -31.94
C ALA A 1029 -14.99 35.63 -30.89
N ARG A 1030 -15.91 36.53 -31.26
CA ARG A 1030 -16.94 37.03 -30.32
C ARG A 1030 -17.76 35.91 -29.67
N ILE A 1031 -18.09 34.86 -30.43
CA ILE A 1031 -18.86 33.73 -29.90
C ILE A 1031 -18.10 32.95 -28.81
N GLU A 1032 -16.77 32.80 -28.97
CA GLU A 1032 -15.91 32.16 -27.97
C GLU A 1032 -15.76 33.05 -26.73
N ILE A 1033 -15.63 34.37 -26.93
CA ILE A 1033 -15.59 35.34 -25.84
C ILE A 1033 -16.89 35.28 -25.03
N GLU A 1034 -18.05 35.29 -25.67
CA GLU A 1034 -19.34 35.22 -24.98
C GLU A 1034 -19.46 33.93 -24.15
N ALA A 1035 -19.01 32.79 -24.67
CA ALA A 1035 -19.00 31.53 -23.92
C ALA A 1035 -18.01 31.55 -22.73
N GLU A 1036 -16.82 32.13 -22.90
CA GLU A 1036 -15.85 32.27 -21.81
C GLU A 1036 -16.33 33.23 -20.73
N ILE A 1037 -16.96 34.36 -21.09
CA ILE A 1037 -17.55 35.26 -20.09
C ILE A 1037 -18.63 34.54 -19.28
N ASP A 1038 -19.48 33.73 -19.93
CA ASP A 1038 -20.49 32.93 -19.23
C ASP A 1038 -19.83 31.96 -18.24
N ARG A 1039 -18.74 31.30 -18.66
CA ARG A 1039 -17.93 30.43 -17.79
C ARG A 1039 -17.37 31.17 -16.59
N TYR A 1040 -16.81 32.36 -16.78
CA TYR A 1040 -16.23 33.15 -15.68
C TYR A 1040 -17.30 33.55 -14.66
N VAL A 1041 -18.49 33.94 -15.14
CA VAL A 1041 -19.63 34.24 -14.26
C VAL A 1041 -20.05 32.99 -13.46
N ALA A 1042 -20.02 31.81 -14.08
CA ALA A 1042 -20.42 30.55 -13.46
C ALA A 1042 -19.38 30.01 -12.45
N ASN A 1043 -18.08 30.27 -12.68
CA ASN A 1043 -16.99 29.79 -11.84
C ASN A 1043 -16.06 30.96 -11.41
N PRO A 1044 -16.49 31.80 -10.44
CA PRO A 1044 -15.80 33.03 -10.07
C PRO A 1044 -14.39 32.76 -9.52
N GLY A 1045 -13.38 33.49 -10.00
CA GLY A 1045 -12.03 33.46 -9.44
C GLY A 1045 -11.11 32.41 -10.09
N GLN A 1046 -11.65 31.31 -10.64
CA GLN A 1046 -10.84 30.26 -11.28
C GLN A 1046 -9.99 30.82 -12.42
N ALA A 1047 -10.55 31.74 -13.21
CA ALA A 1047 -9.90 32.37 -14.35
C ALA A 1047 -8.65 33.21 -13.97
N LEU A 1048 -8.52 33.59 -12.70
CA LEU A 1048 -7.40 34.37 -12.18
C LEU A 1048 -6.13 33.52 -12.04
N GLY A 1049 -6.28 32.23 -11.75
CA GLY A 1049 -5.17 31.31 -11.44
C GLY A 1049 -4.07 31.31 -12.52
N TYR A 1050 -4.45 31.27 -13.80
CA TYR A 1050 -3.53 31.26 -14.94
C TYR A 1050 -2.50 32.39 -14.89
N MET A 1051 -2.97 33.64 -14.89
CA MET A 1051 -2.10 34.79 -15.01
C MET A 1051 -1.40 35.09 -13.68
N VAL A 1052 -2.09 34.94 -12.54
CA VAL A 1052 -1.45 35.13 -11.22
C VAL A 1052 -0.33 34.12 -11.03
N GLY A 1053 -0.57 32.85 -11.35
CA GLY A 1053 0.42 31.79 -11.28
C GLY A 1053 1.65 32.06 -12.12
N ARG A 1054 1.48 32.40 -13.41
CA ARG A 1054 2.62 32.76 -14.27
C ARG A 1054 3.41 33.92 -13.68
N LEU A 1055 2.73 35.00 -13.30
CA LEU A 1055 3.40 36.21 -12.81
C LEU A 1055 4.19 35.94 -11.52
N GLU A 1056 3.69 35.08 -10.63
CA GLU A 1056 4.42 34.71 -9.43
C GLU A 1056 5.63 33.81 -9.77
N ILE A 1057 5.51 32.86 -10.72
CA ILE A 1057 6.65 32.07 -11.22
C ILE A 1057 7.72 32.99 -11.85
N GLU A 1058 7.32 33.92 -12.71
CA GLU A 1058 8.21 34.91 -13.32
C GLU A 1058 8.85 35.83 -12.27
N ARG A 1059 8.10 36.23 -11.24
CA ARG A 1059 8.63 37.06 -10.14
C ARG A 1059 9.72 36.32 -9.38
N VAL A 1060 9.48 35.08 -8.98
CA VAL A 1060 10.49 34.30 -8.21
C VAL A 1060 11.68 33.93 -9.09
N ARG A 1061 11.47 33.70 -10.40
CA ARG A 1061 12.56 33.53 -11.38
C ARG A 1061 13.42 34.79 -11.48
N ALA A 1062 12.81 35.96 -11.69
CA ALA A 1062 13.53 37.22 -11.78
C ALA A 1062 14.33 37.53 -10.50
N ALA A 1063 13.76 37.24 -9.32
CA ALA A 1063 14.47 37.39 -8.05
C ALA A 1063 15.71 36.46 -7.98
N ALA A 1064 15.59 35.22 -8.46
CA ALA A 1064 16.72 34.29 -8.53
C ALA A 1064 17.80 34.72 -9.54
N GLU A 1065 17.38 35.17 -10.73
CA GLU A 1065 18.29 35.70 -11.76
C GLU A 1065 19.07 36.92 -11.23
N GLU A 1066 18.40 37.83 -10.53
CA GLU A 1066 19.04 39.00 -9.91
C GLU A 1066 20.00 38.59 -8.78
N ALA A 1067 19.59 37.67 -7.90
CA ALA A 1067 20.36 37.29 -6.72
C ALA A 1067 21.57 36.38 -7.01
N LEU A 1068 21.48 35.54 -8.05
CA LEU A 1068 22.53 34.58 -8.41
C LEU A 1068 23.37 35.04 -9.60
N GLY A 1069 22.88 35.95 -10.44
CA GLY A 1069 23.61 36.50 -11.57
C GLY A 1069 24.16 35.41 -12.49
N ALA A 1070 25.48 35.34 -12.64
CA ALA A 1070 26.14 34.34 -13.50
C ALA A 1070 26.03 32.89 -12.99
N ASP A 1071 25.67 32.69 -11.72
CA ASP A 1071 25.53 31.37 -11.09
C ASP A 1071 24.10 30.81 -11.18
N PHE A 1072 23.17 31.57 -11.78
CA PHE A 1072 21.82 31.12 -12.06
C PHE A 1072 21.82 30.06 -13.17
N ASP A 1073 21.21 28.90 -12.92
CA ASP A 1073 20.92 27.88 -13.92
C ASP A 1073 19.40 27.67 -13.99
N ILE A 1074 18.83 27.89 -15.17
CA ILE A 1074 17.39 27.73 -15.42
C ILE A 1074 16.91 26.30 -15.18
N ARG A 1075 17.78 25.30 -15.39
CA ARG A 1075 17.46 23.89 -15.15
C ARG A 1075 17.30 23.63 -13.66
N GLU A 1076 18.21 24.18 -12.84
CA GLU A 1076 18.11 24.09 -11.37
C GLU A 1076 16.86 24.81 -10.86
N PHE A 1077 16.52 25.99 -11.41
CA PHE A 1077 15.29 26.71 -11.08
C PHE A 1077 14.04 25.87 -11.37
N HIS A 1078 13.91 25.30 -12.57
CA HIS A 1078 12.78 24.43 -12.90
C HIS A 1078 12.72 23.18 -12.01
N ASP A 1079 13.87 22.66 -11.57
CA ASP A 1079 13.93 21.58 -10.60
C ASP A 1079 13.40 21.99 -9.22
N VAL A 1080 13.55 23.25 -8.81
CA VAL A 1080 12.93 23.77 -7.57
C VAL A 1080 11.42 23.89 -7.75
N VAL A 1081 10.97 24.42 -8.89
CA VAL A 1081 9.55 24.63 -9.19
C VAL A 1081 8.80 23.30 -9.27
N LEU A 1082 9.33 22.29 -9.99
CA LEU A 1082 8.66 21.01 -10.26
C LEU A 1082 9.05 19.90 -9.27
N GLY A 1083 10.26 19.95 -8.69
CA GLY A 1083 10.83 18.93 -7.80
C GLY A 1083 10.14 18.74 -6.45
N ASN A 1084 9.06 19.49 -6.22
CA ASN A 1084 8.34 19.56 -4.97
C ASN A 1084 6.86 19.18 -5.13
N GLY A 1085 6.47 18.62 -6.29
CA GLY A 1085 5.07 18.29 -6.57
C GLY A 1085 4.18 19.52 -6.66
N ASN A 1086 2.89 19.36 -6.41
CA ASN A 1086 1.90 20.43 -6.44
C ASN A 1086 2.03 21.32 -5.20
N LEU A 1087 2.11 22.63 -5.42
CA LEU A 1087 2.39 23.62 -4.38
C LEU A 1087 1.41 24.79 -4.40
N PRO A 1088 1.06 25.38 -3.25
CA PRO A 1088 0.57 26.75 -3.24
C PRO A 1088 1.71 27.71 -3.63
N LEU A 1089 1.39 28.83 -4.27
CA LEU A 1089 2.38 29.81 -4.72
C LEU A 1089 3.19 30.41 -3.55
N SER A 1090 2.60 30.49 -2.36
CA SER A 1090 3.29 30.92 -1.13
C SER A 1090 4.43 29.98 -0.72
N ALA A 1091 4.25 28.66 -0.87
CA ALA A 1091 5.31 27.68 -0.61
C ALA A 1091 6.39 27.74 -1.69
N LEU A 1092 6.02 27.98 -2.96
CA LEU A 1092 6.97 28.15 -4.05
C LEU A 1092 7.92 29.34 -3.82
N ASP A 1093 7.40 30.50 -3.40
CA ASP A 1093 8.21 31.68 -3.07
C ASP A 1093 9.25 31.39 -1.98
N THR A 1094 8.82 30.67 -0.93
CA THR A 1094 9.69 30.26 0.17
C THR A 1094 10.80 29.31 -0.33
N LEU A 1095 10.43 28.29 -1.10
CA LEU A 1095 11.37 27.31 -1.66
C LEU A 1095 12.43 27.94 -2.57
N VAL A 1096 12.04 28.87 -3.43
CA VAL A 1096 12.98 29.59 -4.30
C VAL A 1096 13.91 30.48 -3.48
N THR A 1097 13.39 31.16 -2.45
CA THR A 1097 14.19 31.98 -1.54
C THR A 1097 15.22 31.15 -0.77
N GLU A 1098 14.82 30.00 -0.24
CA GLU A 1098 15.71 29.06 0.46
C GLU A 1098 16.78 28.48 -0.49
N TRP A 1099 16.41 28.15 -1.73
CA TRP A 1099 17.37 27.70 -2.75
C TRP A 1099 18.39 28.78 -3.11
N ILE A 1100 17.96 30.04 -3.32
CA ILE A 1100 18.87 31.17 -3.56
C ILE A 1100 19.88 31.29 -2.40
N ALA A 1101 19.40 31.24 -1.15
CA ALA A 1101 20.25 31.36 0.02
C ALA A 1101 21.27 30.20 0.11
N ALA A 1102 20.85 28.97 -0.17
CA ALA A 1102 21.74 27.80 -0.20
C ALA A 1102 22.84 27.93 -1.27
N ARG A 1103 22.48 28.40 -2.47
CA ARG A 1103 23.43 28.67 -3.56
C ARG A 1103 24.44 29.75 -3.20
N GLN A 1104 23.98 30.85 -2.61
CA GLN A 1104 24.87 31.93 -2.14
C GLN A 1104 25.81 31.48 -1.02
N ALA A 1105 25.38 30.52 -0.20
CA ALA A 1105 26.21 29.92 0.85
C ALA A 1105 27.24 28.90 0.32
N GLY A 1106 27.23 28.58 -0.98
CA GLY A 1106 28.11 27.58 -1.57
C GLY A 1106 27.79 26.14 -1.13
N VAL A 1107 26.58 25.91 -0.61
CA VAL A 1107 26.10 24.59 -0.25
C VAL A 1107 25.60 23.94 -1.54
N ALA A 1108 26.38 22.98 -2.07
CA ALA A 1108 25.88 22.07 -3.09
C ALA A 1108 24.77 21.21 -2.45
N ARG A 1109 23.66 21.04 -3.17
CA ARG A 1109 22.55 20.16 -2.76
C ARG A 1109 23.03 18.73 -2.53
#